data_AF-A0AAW1TDH9-F1
#
_entry.id   AF-A0AAW1TDH9-F1
#
_cell.length_a   1.000
_cell.length_b   1.000
_cell.length_c   1.000
_cell.angle_alpha   90.00
_cell.angle_beta   90.00
_cell.angle_gamma   90.00
#
_symmetry.space_group_name_H-M   'P 1'
#
loop_
_entity.id
_entity.type
_entity.pdbx_description
1 polymer ?
#
loop_
_entity_poly.entity_id
_entity_poly.type
_entity_poly.pdbx_seq_one_letter_code
_entity_poly.pdbx_strand_id
1 'polypeptide(L)'
;MPRSISAFVASIALGSCLVQAGPLWPLPKNQSTGTEVLYLTEDSFTFKSTGYESEILQAAFDRFSEAIFSTPSYETDRKAEIQRIEHLDGRIDALHVYVQSSDQSLNLETDESYTLIVQSPLSWITASSVKLQMTEMRKMDMRRMMRIWRHYLPVAVIQEHLEAMAASKMNVLHWHIVDDQSFPMISERLPLLSVMGAFSPSHTYSREDILEVIDYARLHGIRVLPEFDTPGHTLSWGAGYPNLLTDCYDKDGNPTGIKGPMDPTQNETYGTLWRLLQEVVEIFPDAFLHLGGDEVPFDCWESNPKVRQWMKEQNVSSFAALEASFMKRVLGLTAAAGRFPIVWQDVLDNGVELDSSTIAHVWKWWFDPSKHQDVAGLLPVSVNDSSSLRPLDCSLSWGCRGEEDFDDVPGWLRELDAVTKKGHRAILSAPWYLDIGSYAGQDWKTYYQIEPASFTEDVGQQSLLVGGEAAMWGEYTDATNSISKTWPQAAAVAERLWSVILPADAEQLEHVAIKSRRRAQALPEALDEAKVLGQNGFFRGLVLASVGGVCKLFLHGLSDTQITGSEHFRHALERPSDQALVTVSNHVAAADDPALTAALVPAKYLLDQKALRWTMCATDRCFTSPTMIPFFRAAKVLPVERGAGMEQMGMRKAEEVLNRGDWVHIFPEGTRTRDGRIGPARRGVARLISSCKQPPLVVPFVHSGFDKVFPGKAKLPRPGQSVRILVGEPLGFEDLRASAQQHSWSEETLQSAIAARVGRTLCELKAELDGLPVAEVMSGNFELDPLALRPLIVEEADSLQHSWTSNRWQAPLPSQSWASCLHTASSETSRNNLALQPLSCTDMASMSQPKQDGQSDPSLQRIDYIRGAWHQDIGQALWPSQKLAL
;
A
#
# COMPACT_ATOMS: atom_id res chain seq x y z
N MET A 1 34.50 41.93 -30.46
CA MET A 1 33.80 42.07 -29.15
C MET A 1 32.96 43.34 -29.17
N PRO A 2 31.81 43.43 -28.47
CA PRO A 2 31.06 42.35 -27.80
C PRO A 2 29.53 42.34 -28.09
N ARG A 3 28.83 41.30 -27.59
CA ARG A 3 27.35 41.12 -27.48
C ARG A 3 26.54 41.10 -28.80
N SER A 4 26.08 39.97 -29.36
CA SER A 4 25.97 38.55 -28.95
C SER A 4 25.12 38.23 -27.71
N ILE A 5 24.25 37.22 -27.85
CA ILE A 5 23.45 36.54 -26.81
C ILE A 5 22.46 37.44 -26.02
N SER A 6 21.25 37.62 -26.57
CA SER A 6 20.03 37.95 -25.80
C SER A 6 18.74 37.53 -26.52
N ALA A 7 18.68 37.65 -27.86
CA ALA A 7 17.50 37.27 -28.65
C ALA A 7 17.30 35.75 -28.84
N PHE A 8 18.27 34.91 -28.46
CA PHE A 8 18.19 33.44 -28.58
C PHE A 8 18.03 32.73 -27.22
N VAL A 9 17.99 33.49 -26.11
CA VAL A 9 17.82 32.97 -24.74
C VAL A 9 16.44 33.31 -24.17
N ALA A 10 15.76 34.33 -24.71
CA ALA A 10 14.36 34.62 -24.40
C ALA A 10 13.38 33.49 -24.78
N SER A 11 13.81 32.52 -25.60
CA SER A 11 13.03 31.33 -25.98
C SER A 11 13.20 30.12 -25.05
N ILE A 12 13.95 30.25 -23.95
CA ILE A 12 14.27 29.12 -23.04
C ILE A 12 13.89 29.42 -21.56
N ALA A 13 13.56 30.67 -21.22
CA ALA A 13 13.49 31.14 -19.82
C ALA A 13 12.10 31.58 -19.31
N LEU A 14 11.02 31.23 -19.99
CA LEU A 14 9.66 31.33 -19.45
C LEU A 14 8.98 29.97 -19.63
N GLY A 15 8.97 29.18 -18.56
CA GLY A 15 8.28 27.91 -18.52
C GLY A 15 6.77 28.12 -18.59
N SER A 16 6.23 28.24 -19.81
CA SER A 16 4.83 27.97 -20.06
C SER A 16 4.49 26.62 -19.45
N CYS A 17 3.48 26.58 -18.57
CA CYS A 17 2.97 25.35 -18.00
C CYS A 17 2.17 24.57 -19.07
N LEU A 18 2.87 24.15 -20.12
CA LEU A 18 2.42 23.10 -21.01
C LEU A 18 2.26 21.86 -20.13
N VAL A 19 1.02 21.57 -19.74
CA VAL A 19 0.63 20.26 -19.23
C VAL A 19 0.80 19.29 -20.39
N GLN A 20 2.04 18.85 -20.61
CA GLN A 20 2.37 17.84 -21.60
C GLN A 20 1.62 16.59 -21.18
N ALA A 21 0.60 16.25 -21.98
CA ALA A 21 -0.30 15.15 -21.72
C ALA A 21 0.51 13.92 -21.31
N GLY A 22 0.14 13.32 -20.18
CA GLY A 22 0.78 12.08 -19.76
C GLY A 22 0.65 11.03 -20.86
N PRO A 23 1.67 10.19 -21.08
CA PRO A 23 1.51 9.03 -21.94
C PRO A 23 0.27 8.23 -21.52
N LEU A 24 -0.50 7.78 -22.50
CA LEU A 24 -1.77 7.10 -22.29
C LEU A 24 -1.54 5.72 -21.66
N TRP A 25 -2.44 5.29 -20.79
CA TRP A 25 -2.40 3.98 -20.15
C TRP A 25 -3.82 3.47 -19.82
N PRO A 26 -4.15 2.20 -20.09
CA PRO A 26 -3.63 1.42 -21.21
C PRO A 26 -3.56 2.19 -22.54
N LEU A 27 -2.60 1.84 -23.40
CA LEU A 27 -2.42 2.41 -24.75
C LEU A 27 -3.62 2.08 -25.67
N PRO A 28 -4.19 3.06 -26.39
CA PRO A 28 -5.20 2.77 -27.41
C PRO A 28 -4.62 1.96 -28.57
N LYS A 29 -5.39 1.01 -29.10
CA LYS A 29 -5.03 0.19 -30.27
C LYS A 29 -4.63 1.03 -31.50
N ASN A 30 -5.33 2.14 -31.72
CA ASN A 30 -5.02 3.14 -32.73
C ASN A 30 -4.92 4.52 -32.05
N GLN A 31 -3.87 5.28 -32.35
CA GLN A 31 -3.74 6.66 -31.90
C GLN A 31 -3.16 7.54 -33.02
N SER A 32 -3.64 8.78 -33.11
CA SER A 32 -3.12 9.82 -33.99
C SER A 32 -3.06 11.14 -33.22
N THR A 33 -1.89 11.75 -33.12
CA THR A 33 -1.69 13.02 -32.42
C THR A 33 -1.52 14.17 -33.40
N GLY A 34 -2.17 15.31 -33.11
CA GLY A 34 -1.93 16.57 -33.82
C GLY A 34 -0.79 17.37 -33.19
N THR A 35 -0.33 18.41 -33.90
CA THR A 35 0.63 19.40 -33.37
C THR A 35 -0.04 20.63 -32.77
N GLU A 36 -1.37 20.74 -32.86
CA GLU A 36 -2.15 21.85 -32.32
C GLU A 36 -2.34 21.71 -30.82
N VAL A 37 -2.22 22.83 -30.09
CA VAL A 37 -2.49 22.90 -28.66
C VAL A 37 -3.90 23.45 -28.47
N LEU A 38 -4.74 22.69 -27.78
CA LEU A 38 -6.14 23.04 -27.50
C LEU A 38 -6.31 23.43 -26.03
N TYR A 39 -7.27 24.32 -25.75
CA TYR A 39 -7.46 24.92 -24.44
C TYR A 39 -8.81 24.53 -23.80
N LEU A 40 -8.81 24.22 -22.51
CA LEU A 40 -10.00 23.92 -21.71
C LEU A 40 -10.01 24.78 -20.43
N THR A 41 -11.18 25.28 -20.04
CA THR A 41 -11.37 26.06 -18.80
C THR A 41 -12.61 25.59 -18.06
N GLU A 42 -12.48 25.43 -16.74
CA GLU A 42 -13.53 24.97 -15.82
C GLU A 42 -14.83 25.79 -15.95
N ASP A 43 -14.71 27.11 -16.04
CA ASP A 43 -15.85 28.04 -16.14
C ASP A 43 -16.68 27.92 -17.44
N SER A 44 -16.20 27.19 -18.47
CA SER A 44 -16.86 27.13 -19.79
C SER A 44 -16.99 25.75 -20.42
N PHE A 45 -16.20 24.77 -19.99
CA PHE A 45 -16.24 23.41 -20.51
C PHE A 45 -17.45 22.63 -19.98
N THR A 46 -18.12 21.85 -20.85
CA THR A 46 -19.29 21.05 -20.48
C THR A 46 -19.28 19.65 -21.09
N PHE A 47 -19.63 18.63 -20.30
CA PHE A 47 -20.00 17.32 -20.83
C PHE A 47 -21.44 17.37 -21.33
N LYS A 48 -21.72 16.74 -22.49
CA LYS A 48 -23.05 16.68 -23.09
C LYS A 48 -23.35 15.29 -23.65
N SER A 49 -24.31 14.58 -23.07
CA SER A 49 -24.84 13.34 -23.62
C SER A 49 -25.80 13.58 -24.79
N THR A 50 -25.81 12.66 -25.75
CA THR A 50 -26.72 12.60 -26.89
C THR A 50 -27.04 11.14 -27.21
N GLY A 51 -28.26 10.86 -27.68
CA GLY A 51 -28.77 9.49 -27.85
C GLY A 51 -29.50 9.00 -26.60
N TYR A 52 -28.77 8.70 -25.52
CA TYR A 52 -29.34 8.22 -24.25
C TYR A 52 -28.65 8.87 -23.03
N GLU A 53 -29.42 9.12 -21.98
CA GLU A 53 -28.94 9.64 -20.69
C GLU A 53 -29.05 8.56 -19.61
N SER A 54 -28.05 8.47 -18.72
CA SER A 54 -28.15 7.64 -17.52
C SER A 54 -27.33 8.20 -16.38
N GLU A 55 -27.64 7.70 -15.19
CA GLU A 55 -26.88 7.90 -13.95
C GLU A 55 -25.40 7.52 -14.10
N ILE A 56 -25.07 6.38 -14.75
CA ILE A 56 -23.67 5.99 -15.03
C ILE A 56 -22.90 7.09 -15.78
N LEU A 57 -23.50 7.67 -16.84
CA LEU A 57 -22.87 8.76 -17.60
C LEU A 57 -22.75 10.04 -16.78
N GLN A 58 -23.80 10.43 -16.05
CA GLN A 58 -23.78 11.64 -15.23
C GLN A 58 -22.72 11.54 -14.12
N ALA A 59 -22.71 10.42 -13.38
CA ALA A 59 -21.71 10.16 -12.36
C ALA A 59 -20.28 10.11 -12.94
N ALA A 60 -20.12 9.60 -14.17
CA ALA A 60 -18.84 9.67 -14.87
C ALA A 60 -18.47 11.11 -15.25
N PHE A 61 -19.40 11.93 -15.75
CA PHE A 61 -19.14 13.34 -16.07
C PHE A 61 -18.72 14.14 -14.84
N ASP A 62 -19.39 13.94 -13.71
CA ASP A 62 -19.06 14.60 -12.45
C ASP A 62 -17.64 14.23 -11.99
N ARG A 63 -17.32 12.92 -11.95
CA ARG A 63 -15.97 12.41 -11.60
C ARG A 63 -14.88 12.87 -12.58
N PHE A 64 -15.14 12.86 -13.89
CA PHE A 64 -14.15 13.33 -14.87
C PHE A 64 -13.97 14.85 -14.84
N SER A 65 -15.03 15.62 -14.55
CA SER A 65 -14.91 17.06 -14.33
C SER A 65 -14.00 17.35 -13.13
N GLU A 66 -14.23 16.67 -12.01
CA GLU A 66 -13.35 16.77 -10.84
C GLU A 66 -11.91 16.37 -11.19
N ALA A 67 -11.69 15.20 -11.80
CA ALA A 67 -10.36 14.69 -12.15
C ALA A 67 -9.58 15.56 -13.17
N ILE A 68 -10.26 16.36 -13.99
CA ILE A 68 -9.64 17.28 -14.96
C ILE A 68 -9.25 18.61 -14.29
N PHE A 69 -10.15 19.19 -13.48
CA PHE A 69 -9.99 20.57 -12.99
C PHE A 69 -9.45 20.70 -11.55
N SER A 70 -9.53 19.64 -10.71
CA SER A 70 -9.12 19.72 -9.29
C SER A 70 -7.62 19.54 -9.02
N THR A 71 -6.79 19.34 -10.05
CA THR A 71 -5.36 19.06 -9.84
C THR A 71 -4.58 20.29 -9.35
N PRO A 72 -3.71 20.19 -8.32
CA PRO A 72 -3.03 21.35 -7.72
C PRO A 72 -2.14 22.19 -8.65
N SER A 73 -1.77 21.67 -9.83
CA SER A 73 -1.07 22.43 -10.87
C SER A 73 -1.92 23.51 -11.54
N TYR A 74 -3.24 23.52 -11.30
CA TYR A 74 -4.19 24.44 -11.94
C TYR A 74 -4.52 25.68 -11.07
N GLU A 75 -4.24 25.67 -9.76
CA GLU A 75 -4.63 26.76 -8.86
C GLU A 75 -3.72 28.01 -8.95
N THR A 76 -2.44 27.86 -9.32
CA THR A 76 -1.43 28.91 -9.06
C THR A 76 -1.52 30.15 -9.98
N ASP A 77 -2.04 30.02 -11.21
CA ASP A 77 -2.07 31.10 -12.22
C ASP A 77 -3.48 31.44 -12.77
N ARG A 78 -4.53 30.94 -12.10
CA ARG A 78 -5.93 30.91 -12.59
C ARG A 78 -6.47 32.22 -13.17
N LYS A 79 -6.07 33.40 -12.66
CA LYS A 79 -6.62 34.69 -13.14
C LYS A 79 -5.80 35.36 -14.23
N ALA A 80 -4.50 35.08 -14.33
CA ALA A 80 -3.63 35.73 -15.32
C ALA A 80 -3.54 34.94 -16.63
N GLU A 81 -3.79 33.63 -16.59
CA GLU A 81 -3.78 32.76 -17.76
C GLU A 81 -5.14 32.78 -18.50
N ILE A 82 -6.26 32.63 -17.77
CA ILE A 82 -7.62 32.60 -18.36
C ILE A 82 -7.91 33.88 -19.16
N GLN A 83 -7.53 35.05 -18.62
CA GLN A 83 -7.74 36.35 -19.29
C GLN A 83 -6.87 36.54 -20.55
N ARG A 84 -5.88 35.67 -20.79
CA ARG A 84 -5.10 35.59 -22.05
C ARG A 84 -5.66 34.53 -23.02
N ILE A 85 -6.40 33.53 -22.53
CA ILE A 85 -6.92 32.40 -23.31
C ILE A 85 -8.31 32.68 -23.91
N GLU A 86 -9.12 33.57 -23.31
CA GLU A 86 -10.48 33.91 -23.80
C GLU A 86 -10.56 34.33 -25.28
N HIS A 87 -9.44 34.73 -25.90
CA HIS A 87 -9.35 35.23 -27.27
C HIS A 87 -8.47 34.36 -28.20
N LEU A 88 -8.13 33.12 -27.81
CA LEU A 88 -7.34 32.20 -28.63
C LEU A 88 -8.24 31.26 -29.45
N ASP A 89 -7.91 31.09 -30.73
CA ASP A 89 -8.41 29.98 -31.55
C ASP A 89 -7.94 28.64 -30.94
N GLY A 90 -8.81 27.61 -30.93
CA GLY A 90 -8.48 26.29 -30.37
C GLY A 90 -9.07 25.95 -28.99
N ARG A 91 -10.02 26.74 -28.47
CA ARG A 91 -10.76 26.40 -27.23
C ARG A 91 -11.73 25.24 -27.45
N ILE A 92 -11.89 24.35 -26.47
CA ILE A 92 -12.91 23.29 -26.44
C ILE A 92 -14.01 23.70 -25.45
N ASP A 93 -15.23 23.91 -25.96
CA ASP A 93 -16.40 24.32 -25.16
C ASP A 93 -17.18 23.12 -24.60
N ALA A 94 -17.10 21.98 -25.27
CA ALA A 94 -17.81 20.77 -24.84
C ALA A 94 -17.15 19.47 -25.32
N LEU A 95 -17.34 18.44 -24.50
CA LEU A 95 -17.19 17.04 -24.89
C LEU A 95 -18.57 16.43 -25.09
N HIS A 96 -18.93 16.21 -26.35
CA HIS A 96 -20.16 15.54 -26.74
C HIS A 96 -19.97 14.03 -26.68
N VAL A 97 -20.77 13.36 -25.86
CA VAL A 97 -20.85 11.90 -25.82
C VAL A 97 -22.10 11.46 -26.57
N TYR A 98 -21.91 10.64 -27.60
CA TYR A 98 -23.00 9.96 -28.29
C TYR A 98 -23.04 8.49 -27.88
N VAL A 99 -24.20 8.03 -27.43
CA VAL A 99 -24.44 6.65 -27.00
C VAL A 99 -25.55 6.00 -27.82
N GLN A 100 -25.29 4.83 -28.39
CA GLN A 100 -26.23 4.14 -29.29
C GLN A 100 -27.27 3.28 -28.56
N SER A 101 -26.84 2.44 -27.61
CA SER A 101 -27.72 1.51 -26.87
C SER A 101 -28.02 2.02 -25.47
N SER A 102 -29.25 1.83 -24.99
CA SER A 102 -29.68 2.10 -23.61
C SER A 102 -29.33 0.99 -22.62
N ASP A 103 -28.73 -0.11 -23.07
CA ASP A 103 -28.38 -1.25 -22.22
C ASP A 103 -27.24 -0.92 -21.25
N GLN A 104 -27.47 -1.22 -19.97
CA GLN A 104 -26.54 -1.01 -18.86
C GLN A 104 -26.05 -2.33 -18.24
N SER A 105 -26.52 -3.49 -18.73
CA SER A 105 -26.20 -4.80 -18.15
C SER A 105 -24.72 -5.17 -18.34
N LEU A 106 -23.96 -5.37 -17.25
CA LEU A 106 -22.55 -5.73 -17.32
C LEU A 106 -22.40 -7.26 -17.43
N ASN A 107 -21.75 -7.74 -18.49
CA ASN A 107 -21.63 -9.18 -18.83
C ASN A 107 -20.34 -9.47 -19.62
N LEU A 108 -20.13 -10.71 -20.10
CA LEU A 108 -18.95 -11.09 -20.92
C LEU A 108 -18.90 -10.40 -22.29
N GLU A 109 -20.06 -10.12 -22.87
CA GLU A 109 -20.23 -9.67 -24.25
C GLU A 109 -20.46 -8.15 -24.31
N THR A 110 -20.17 -7.45 -23.22
CA THR A 110 -20.35 -6.01 -23.08
C THR A 110 -19.39 -5.29 -24.02
N ASP A 111 -19.95 -4.49 -24.92
CA ASP A 111 -19.17 -3.68 -25.85
C ASP A 111 -18.58 -2.46 -25.13
N GLU A 112 -17.28 -2.54 -24.84
CA GLU A 112 -16.42 -1.48 -24.27
C GLU A 112 -15.80 -0.58 -25.37
N SER A 113 -16.29 -0.63 -26.61
CA SER A 113 -15.79 0.16 -27.72
C SER A 113 -16.23 1.63 -27.70
N TYR A 114 -15.31 2.51 -28.11
CA TYR A 114 -15.62 3.88 -28.53
C TYR A 114 -14.63 4.37 -29.58
N THR A 115 -14.99 5.45 -30.27
CA THR A 115 -14.04 6.39 -30.92
C THR A 115 -14.03 7.74 -30.19
N LEU A 116 -12.84 8.31 -29.92
CA LEU A 116 -12.63 9.66 -29.34
C LEU A 116 -11.99 10.59 -30.38
N ILE A 117 -12.60 11.73 -30.65
CA ILE A 117 -12.13 12.77 -31.57
C ILE A 117 -12.01 14.09 -30.79
N VAL A 118 -10.78 14.56 -30.60
CA VAL A 118 -10.51 15.84 -29.93
C VAL A 118 -10.29 16.93 -30.99
N GLN A 119 -11.20 17.90 -31.05
CA GLN A 119 -11.15 19.04 -31.98
C GLN A 119 -11.85 20.27 -31.38
N SER A 120 -11.49 21.45 -31.86
CA SER A 120 -12.13 22.72 -31.47
C SER A 120 -13.27 23.09 -32.44
N PRO A 121 -14.40 23.67 -31.97
CA PRO A 121 -14.73 23.94 -30.57
C PRO A 121 -15.40 22.76 -29.85
N LEU A 122 -15.73 21.68 -30.56
CA LEU A 122 -16.50 20.53 -30.04
C LEU A 122 -15.74 19.22 -30.21
N SER A 123 -15.38 18.59 -29.11
CA SER A 123 -14.80 17.25 -29.09
C SER A 123 -15.89 16.19 -28.91
N TRP A 124 -15.66 14.97 -29.40
CA TRP A 124 -16.67 13.92 -29.50
C TRP A 124 -16.16 12.57 -28.98
N ILE A 125 -16.97 11.86 -28.19
CA ILE A 125 -16.85 10.43 -27.95
C ILE A 125 -18.10 9.75 -28.52
N THR A 126 -17.90 8.67 -29.28
CA THR A 126 -18.97 7.84 -29.84
C THR A 126 -18.84 6.44 -29.29
N ALA A 127 -19.81 5.95 -28.53
CA ALA A 127 -19.81 4.61 -27.93
C ALA A 127 -21.09 3.83 -28.27
N SER A 128 -20.96 2.51 -28.43
CA SER A 128 -22.08 1.61 -28.75
C SER A 128 -23.07 1.45 -27.60
N SER A 129 -22.64 1.64 -26.34
CA SER A 129 -23.47 1.45 -25.14
C SER A 129 -23.18 2.50 -24.06
N VAL A 130 -23.99 2.53 -22.99
CA VAL A 130 -23.95 3.51 -21.88
C VAL A 130 -22.74 3.31 -20.94
N LYS A 131 -21.58 2.94 -21.48
CA LYS A 131 -20.41 2.46 -20.73
C LYS A 131 -19.15 3.13 -21.27
N LEU A 132 -18.86 4.32 -20.77
CA LEU A 132 -17.65 5.07 -21.12
C LEU A 132 -16.42 4.53 -20.39
N GLN A 133 -15.66 3.64 -21.04
CA GLN A 133 -14.26 3.35 -20.73
C GLN A 133 -13.37 3.49 -21.99
N MET A 134 -12.06 3.67 -21.82
CA MET A 134 -11.27 4.45 -22.80
C MET A 134 -10.58 3.72 -24.00
N THR A 135 -11.33 3.38 -25.07
CA THR A 135 -10.90 3.13 -26.50
C THR A 135 -10.75 1.68 -27.05
N GLU A 136 -11.80 1.22 -27.75
CA GLU A 136 -11.89 0.34 -28.95
C GLU A 136 -11.05 -0.97 -29.16
N MET A 137 -11.78 -2.09 -29.00
CA MET A 137 -11.75 -3.39 -29.70
C MET A 137 -10.44 -4.06 -30.16
N ARG A 138 -10.12 -5.12 -29.39
CA ARG A 138 -9.59 -6.45 -29.78
C ARG A 138 -8.16 -6.56 -30.31
N LYS A 139 -7.30 -7.12 -29.46
CA LYS A 139 -6.76 -8.48 -29.70
C LYS A 139 -7.23 -9.36 -28.53
N MET A 140 -8.28 -10.16 -28.77
CA MET A 140 -9.10 -10.91 -27.80
C MET A 140 -9.90 -10.06 -26.78
N ASP A 141 -11.08 -10.57 -26.40
CA ASP A 141 -11.96 -9.99 -25.37
C ASP A 141 -11.47 -10.40 -23.97
N MET A 142 -10.18 -10.17 -23.70
CA MET A 142 -9.55 -10.59 -22.46
C MET A 142 -10.01 -9.68 -21.30
N ARG A 143 -10.85 -10.25 -20.43
CA ARG A 143 -11.23 -9.62 -19.15
C ARG A 143 -10.00 -9.30 -18.32
N ARG A 144 -10.12 -8.24 -17.50
CA ARG A 144 -9.12 -7.77 -16.56
C ARG A 144 -9.69 -7.91 -15.16
N MET A 145 -9.27 -8.98 -14.50
CA MET A 145 -9.71 -9.37 -13.18
C MET A 145 -8.68 -8.96 -12.13
N MET A 146 -9.15 -8.64 -10.92
CA MET A 146 -8.31 -8.45 -9.75
C MET A 146 -8.94 -9.17 -8.56
N ARG A 147 -8.16 -10.03 -7.89
CA ARG A 147 -8.60 -10.80 -6.71
C ARG A 147 -7.98 -10.28 -5.44
N ILE A 148 -8.75 -10.28 -4.37
CA ILE A 148 -8.36 -9.79 -3.05
C ILE A 148 -8.89 -10.74 -1.96
N TRP A 149 -8.07 -11.04 -0.93
CA TRP A 149 -8.40 -11.34 0.50
C TRP A 149 -7.71 -12.54 1.15
N ARG A 150 -7.70 -12.45 2.49
CA ARG A 150 -7.49 -13.41 3.61
C ARG A 150 -7.64 -12.63 4.94
N HIS A 151 -7.25 -11.35 4.92
CA HIS A 151 -7.61 -10.32 5.92
C HIS A 151 -8.82 -9.49 5.49
N TYR A 152 -9.50 -8.85 6.45
CA TYR A 152 -10.58 -7.89 6.19
C TYR A 152 -10.04 -6.54 5.69
N LEU A 153 -10.62 -6.03 4.60
CA LEU A 153 -10.50 -4.65 4.12
C LEU A 153 -11.82 -3.89 4.34
N PRO A 154 -11.80 -2.62 4.77
CA PRO A 154 -12.99 -1.77 4.78
C PRO A 154 -13.55 -1.52 3.36
N VAL A 155 -14.87 -1.30 3.25
CA VAL A 155 -15.55 -0.93 2.00
C VAL A 155 -14.85 0.21 1.25
N ALA A 156 -14.40 1.25 1.97
CA ALA A 156 -13.65 2.37 1.38
C ALA A 156 -12.37 1.93 0.66
N VAL A 157 -11.64 0.95 1.20
CA VAL A 157 -10.43 0.42 0.56
C VAL A 157 -10.78 -0.40 -0.69
N ILE A 158 -11.93 -1.07 -0.71
CA ILE A 158 -12.43 -1.72 -1.93
C ILE A 158 -12.82 -0.67 -2.98
N GLN A 159 -13.42 0.45 -2.58
CA GLN A 159 -13.74 1.57 -3.48
C GLN A 159 -12.48 2.21 -4.08
N GLU A 160 -11.41 2.42 -3.28
CA GLU A 160 -10.10 2.86 -3.78
C GLU A 160 -9.50 1.88 -4.82
N HIS A 161 -9.67 0.58 -4.59
CA HIS A 161 -9.27 -0.45 -5.56
C HIS A 161 -10.11 -0.37 -6.84
N LEU A 162 -11.44 -0.18 -6.75
CA LEU A 162 -12.33 -0.01 -7.90
C LEU A 162 -12.01 1.26 -8.73
N GLU A 163 -11.59 2.35 -8.08
CA GLU A 163 -11.09 3.55 -8.78
C GLU A 163 -9.80 3.27 -9.55
N ALA A 164 -8.82 2.62 -8.93
CA ALA A 164 -7.55 2.27 -9.56
C ALA A 164 -7.73 1.25 -10.71
N MET A 165 -8.67 0.32 -10.54
CA MET A 165 -9.16 -0.58 -11.58
C MET A 165 -9.74 0.20 -12.75
N ALA A 166 -10.69 1.12 -12.52
CA ALA A 166 -11.31 1.91 -13.57
C ALA A 166 -10.30 2.81 -14.31
N ALA A 167 -9.37 3.43 -13.58
CA ALA A 167 -8.27 4.21 -14.16
C ALA A 167 -7.33 3.35 -15.04
N SER A 168 -7.22 2.06 -14.72
CA SER A 168 -6.45 1.07 -15.49
C SER A 168 -7.29 0.28 -16.50
N LYS A 169 -8.58 0.62 -16.66
CA LYS A 169 -9.56 -0.08 -17.50
C LYS A 169 -9.76 -1.57 -17.16
N MET A 170 -9.56 -1.94 -15.89
CA MET A 170 -10.00 -3.24 -15.39
C MET A 170 -11.53 -3.27 -15.28
N ASN A 171 -12.14 -4.42 -15.53
CA ASN A 171 -13.59 -4.56 -15.70
C ASN A 171 -14.22 -5.66 -14.82
N VAL A 172 -13.44 -6.36 -13.98
CA VAL A 172 -13.96 -7.37 -13.04
C VAL A 172 -13.23 -7.34 -11.70
N LEU A 173 -13.98 -7.15 -10.62
CA LEU A 173 -13.53 -7.44 -9.26
C LEU A 173 -13.86 -8.91 -8.97
N HIS A 174 -12.83 -9.74 -8.80
CA HIS A 174 -12.99 -11.11 -8.34
C HIS A 174 -12.94 -11.12 -6.81
N TRP A 175 -14.10 -11.17 -6.17
CA TRP A 175 -14.21 -11.02 -4.74
C TRP A 175 -14.19 -12.39 -4.05
N HIS A 176 -12.99 -12.80 -3.63
CA HIS A 176 -12.78 -13.95 -2.76
C HIS A 176 -13.23 -13.60 -1.34
N ILE A 177 -14.55 -13.68 -1.11
CA ILE A 177 -15.20 -13.05 0.05
C ILE A 177 -15.10 -13.92 1.32
N VAL A 178 -14.77 -15.21 1.22
CA VAL A 178 -14.66 -16.16 2.34
C VAL A 178 -13.54 -17.19 2.10
N ASP A 179 -12.83 -17.58 3.16
CA ASP A 179 -11.79 -18.64 3.17
C ASP A 179 -11.74 -19.27 4.59
N ASP A 180 -10.82 -20.19 4.85
CA ASP A 180 -10.52 -20.84 6.12
C ASP A 180 -10.44 -19.89 7.32
N GLN A 181 -9.82 -18.72 7.16
CA GLN A 181 -9.52 -17.81 8.28
C GLN A 181 -10.70 -16.94 8.67
N SER A 182 -11.62 -16.61 7.75
CA SER A 182 -12.82 -15.86 8.09
C SER A 182 -14.00 -15.99 7.12
N PHE A 183 -15.21 -15.89 7.67
CA PHE A 183 -16.47 -15.73 6.94
C PHE A 183 -17.09 -14.34 7.24
N PRO A 184 -16.68 -13.27 6.54
CA PRO A 184 -17.14 -11.90 6.81
C PRO A 184 -18.59 -11.61 6.36
N MET A 185 -19.09 -12.26 5.30
CA MET A 185 -20.42 -11.95 4.75
C MET A 185 -21.55 -12.34 5.71
N ILE A 186 -22.42 -11.39 6.04
CA ILE A 186 -23.66 -11.66 6.78
C ILE A 186 -24.68 -12.30 5.82
N SER A 187 -24.97 -13.58 6.04
CA SER A 187 -26.11 -14.27 5.40
C SER A 187 -27.35 -14.17 6.28
N GLU A 188 -28.45 -13.70 5.71
CA GLU A 188 -29.78 -13.68 6.35
C GLU A 188 -30.32 -15.10 6.56
N ARG A 189 -30.00 -16.04 5.66
CA ARG A 189 -30.48 -17.43 5.70
C ARG A 189 -29.63 -18.34 6.59
N LEU A 190 -28.35 -18.01 6.77
CA LEU A 190 -27.36 -18.78 7.51
C LEU A 190 -26.52 -17.87 8.44
N PRO A 191 -27.15 -17.13 9.37
CA PRO A 191 -26.50 -16.07 10.14
C PRO A 191 -25.36 -16.56 11.04
N LEU A 192 -25.32 -17.86 11.36
CA LEU A 192 -24.22 -18.42 12.16
C LEU A 192 -22.88 -18.45 11.40
N LEU A 193 -22.88 -18.36 10.05
CA LEU A 193 -21.64 -18.34 9.26
C LEU A 193 -20.76 -17.15 9.67
N SER A 194 -21.27 -15.91 9.64
CA SER A 194 -20.49 -14.74 10.05
C SER A 194 -20.44 -14.51 11.56
N VAL A 195 -21.51 -14.82 12.30
CA VAL A 195 -21.54 -14.65 13.76
C VAL A 195 -20.46 -15.48 14.46
N MET A 196 -20.12 -16.66 13.91
CA MET A 196 -19.09 -17.54 14.46
C MET A 196 -17.79 -17.56 13.64
N GLY A 197 -17.86 -17.28 12.33
CA GLY A 197 -16.73 -17.40 11.40
C GLY A 197 -16.03 -16.09 11.06
N ALA A 198 -16.57 -14.90 11.35
CA ALA A 198 -15.86 -13.63 11.11
C ALA A 198 -14.79 -13.35 12.19
N PHE A 199 -13.71 -12.65 11.84
CA PHE A 199 -12.65 -12.28 12.79
C PHE A 199 -13.18 -11.50 14.01
N SER A 200 -14.16 -10.63 13.80
CA SER A 200 -15.00 -10.06 14.86
C SER A 200 -16.27 -9.46 14.24
N PRO A 201 -17.27 -9.05 15.05
CA PRO A 201 -18.46 -8.37 14.53
C PRO A 201 -18.19 -7.10 13.72
N SER A 202 -17.04 -6.43 13.92
CA SER A 202 -16.65 -5.24 13.15
C SER A 202 -15.89 -5.54 11.86
N HIS A 203 -15.61 -6.81 11.57
CA HIS A 203 -14.98 -7.30 10.35
C HIS A 203 -15.97 -8.15 9.56
N THR A 204 -17.16 -7.59 9.35
CA THR A 204 -18.28 -8.24 8.64
C THR A 204 -18.80 -7.34 7.53
N TYR A 205 -19.49 -7.95 6.57
CA TYR A 205 -20.21 -7.24 5.53
C TYR A 205 -21.70 -7.44 5.67
N SER A 206 -22.42 -6.34 5.86
CA SER A 206 -23.86 -6.28 5.71
C SER A 206 -24.27 -6.42 4.23
N ARG A 207 -25.56 -6.65 4.01
CA ARG A 207 -26.14 -6.63 2.67
C ARG A 207 -25.94 -5.26 2.01
N GLU A 208 -26.07 -4.20 2.81
CA GLU A 208 -25.90 -2.82 2.39
C GLU A 208 -24.45 -2.54 1.93
N ASP A 209 -23.44 -3.01 2.68
CA ASP A 209 -22.02 -2.88 2.29
C ASP A 209 -21.74 -3.55 0.93
N ILE A 210 -22.27 -4.75 0.71
CA ILE A 210 -22.09 -5.50 -0.54
C ILE A 210 -22.81 -4.80 -1.70
N LEU A 211 -24.02 -4.31 -1.48
CA LEU A 211 -24.77 -3.54 -2.49
C LEU A 211 -24.08 -2.21 -2.81
N GLU A 212 -23.47 -1.53 -1.83
CA GLU A 212 -22.66 -0.32 -2.05
C GLU A 212 -21.43 -0.62 -2.93
N VAL A 213 -20.70 -1.71 -2.66
CA VAL A 213 -19.58 -2.15 -3.52
C VAL A 213 -20.05 -2.49 -4.94
N ILE A 214 -21.17 -3.21 -5.08
CA ILE A 214 -21.74 -3.58 -6.39
C ILE A 214 -22.17 -2.34 -7.18
N ASP A 215 -22.81 -1.36 -6.54
CA ASP A 215 -23.23 -0.14 -7.23
C ASP A 215 -22.05 0.77 -7.59
N TYR A 216 -21.07 0.90 -6.67
CA TYR A 216 -19.84 1.64 -6.95
C TYR A 216 -19.08 1.03 -8.13
N ALA A 217 -18.97 -0.30 -8.18
CA ALA A 217 -18.38 -1.02 -9.31
C ALA A 217 -19.19 -0.80 -10.60
N ARG A 218 -20.53 -0.88 -10.56
CA ARG A 218 -21.43 -0.61 -11.70
C ARG A 218 -21.20 0.79 -12.28
N LEU A 219 -21.14 1.82 -11.43
CA LEU A 219 -20.89 3.21 -11.84
C LEU A 219 -19.50 3.43 -12.48
N HIS A 220 -18.58 2.48 -12.30
CA HIS A 220 -17.24 2.45 -12.89
C HIS A 220 -17.10 1.45 -14.07
N GLY A 221 -18.17 0.74 -14.44
CA GLY A 221 -18.17 -0.29 -15.50
C GLY A 221 -17.54 -1.62 -15.07
N ILE A 222 -17.38 -1.85 -13.77
CA ILE A 222 -16.75 -3.04 -13.20
C ILE A 222 -17.82 -4.05 -12.75
N ARG A 223 -17.64 -5.31 -13.13
CA ARG A 223 -18.44 -6.46 -12.67
C ARG A 223 -17.93 -6.95 -11.32
N VAL A 224 -18.81 -7.30 -10.40
CA VAL A 224 -18.44 -7.99 -9.15
C VAL A 224 -18.73 -9.48 -9.31
N LEU A 225 -17.67 -10.28 -9.44
CA LEU A 225 -17.70 -11.73 -9.47
C LEU A 225 -17.43 -12.24 -8.06
N PRO A 226 -18.43 -12.73 -7.30
CA PRO A 226 -18.19 -13.36 -6.01
C PRO A 226 -17.54 -14.74 -6.18
N GLU A 227 -16.75 -15.13 -5.19
CA GLU A 227 -16.24 -16.48 -5.01
C GLU A 227 -16.62 -17.03 -3.64
N PHE A 228 -17.14 -18.25 -3.62
CA PHE A 228 -17.41 -19.02 -2.41
C PHE A 228 -16.75 -20.38 -2.56
N ASP A 229 -15.51 -20.48 -2.09
CA ASP A 229 -14.66 -21.63 -2.32
C ASP A 229 -15.17 -22.88 -1.57
N THR A 230 -15.21 -24.02 -2.26
CA THR A 230 -15.60 -25.32 -1.71
C THR A 230 -15.00 -26.46 -2.56
N PRO A 231 -14.67 -27.63 -1.99
CA PRO A 231 -14.80 -28.05 -0.59
C PRO A 231 -13.55 -27.75 0.27
N GLY A 232 -12.44 -27.29 -0.34
CA GLY A 232 -11.31 -26.68 0.37
C GLY A 232 -11.69 -25.36 1.05
N HIS A 233 -10.73 -24.66 1.65
CA HIS A 233 -10.87 -23.26 2.09
C HIS A 233 -12.15 -22.92 2.90
N THR A 234 -12.62 -23.86 3.73
CA THR A 234 -13.93 -23.81 4.41
C THR A 234 -13.91 -23.90 5.94
N LEU A 235 -12.74 -23.84 6.60
CA LEU A 235 -12.65 -23.95 8.07
C LEU A 235 -13.54 -22.94 8.82
N SER A 236 -13.64 -21.69 8.36
CA SER A 236 -14.49 -20.65 8.94
C SER A 236 -15.99 -20.99 8.90
N TRP A 237 -16.44 -21.73 7.88
CA TRP A 237 -17.84 -22.13 7.71
C TRP A 237 -18.25 -23.13 8.80
N GLY A 238 -17.32 -24.00 9.20
CA GLY A 238 -17.51 -24.98 10.26
C GLY A 238 -17.66 -24.38 11.66
N ALA A 239 -17.25 -23.13 11.87
CA ALA A 239 -17.46 -22.43 13.15
C ALA A 239 -18.95 -22.19 13.42
N GLY A 240 -19.73 -21.87 12.39
CA GLY A 240 -21.17 -21.71 12.46
C GLY A 240 -21.94 -23.02 12.32
N TYR A 241 -21.46 -23.93 11.46
CA TYR A 241 -22.14 -25.19 11.14
C TYR A 241 -21.14 -26.37 11.18
N PRO A 242 -20.82 -26.91 12.38
CA PRO A 242 -19.75 -27.91 12.55
C PRO A 242 -19.95 -29.25 11.82
N ASN A 243 -21.17 -29.56 11.38
CA ASN A 243 -21.50 -30.76 10.60
C ASN A 243 -21.12 -30.63 9.12
N LEU A 244 -20.83 -29.42 8.62
CA LEU A 244 -20.39 -29.23 7.24
C LEU A 244 -18.98 -29.77 7.00
N LEU A 245 -18.12 -29.77 8.01
CA LEU A 245 -16.70 -30.12 7.88
C LEU A 245 -16.41 -31.53 8.38
N THR A 246 -15.55 -32.23 7.64
CA THR A 246 -15.12 -33.59 7.97
C THR A 246 -14.37 -33.62 9.30
N ASP A 247 -14.76 -34.52 10.21
CA ASP A 247 -13.95 -34.86 11.40
C ASP A 247 -12.72 -35.66 10.97
N CYS A 248 -11.50 -35.21 11.33
CA CYS A 248 -10.28 -35.96 11.07
C CYS A 248 -9.99 -36.97 12.20
N TYR A 249 -9.31 -38.06 11.86
CA TYR A 249 -9.00 -39.17 12.75
C TYR A 249 -7.50 -39.47 12.79
N ASP A 250 -7.00 -39.94 13.93
CA ASP A 250 -5.63 -40.42 14.08
C ASP A 250 -5.44 -41.84 13.51
N LYS A 251 -4.20 -42.33 13.56
CA LYS A 251 -3.84 -43.69 13.08
C LYS A 251 -4.43 -44.81 13.93
N ASP A 252 -4.82 -44.51 15.17
CA ASP A 252 -5.45 -45.45 16.11
C ASP A 252 -6.99 -45.46 15.97
N GLY A 253 -7.55 -44.58 15.13
CA GLY A 253 -8.98 -44.49 14.84
C GLY A 253 -9.77 -43.59 15.78
N ASN A 254 -9.12 -42.71 16.55
CA ASN A 254 -9.78 -41.73 17.40
C ASN A 254 -9.98 -40.39 16.67
N PRO A 255 -11.06 -39.63 16.92
CA PRO A 255 -11.21 -38.27 16.40
C PRO A 255 -10.12 -37.36 16.98
N THR A 256 -9.42 -36.60 16.13
CA THR A 256 -8.36 -35.68 16.56
C THR A 256 -8.89 -34.35 17.11
N GLY A 257 -10.17 -34.04 16.85
CA GLY A 257 -10.76 -32.72 17.08
C GLY A 257 -10.41 -31.69 15.99
N ILE A 258 -9.56 -32.05 15.02
CA ILE A 258 -9.26 -31.23 13.85
C ILE A 258 -10.36 -31.45 12.81
N LYS A 259 -10.75 -30.35 12.15
CA LYS A 259 -11.64 -30.36 10.99
C LYS A 259 -10.83 -30.27 9.71
N GLY A 260 -11.28 -30.96 8.66
CA GLY A 260 -10.74 -30.85 7.31
C GLY A 260 -11.78 -30.28 6.34
N PRO A 261 -11.65 -30.57 5.03
CA PRO A 261 -12.56 -30.09 4.01
C PRO A 261 -14.03 -30.44 4.28
N MET A 262 -14.90 -29.70 3.62
CA MET A 262 -16.35 -29.92 3.66
C MET A 262 -16.68 -31.39 3.37
N ASP A 263 -17.55 -32.02 4.18
CA ASP A 263 -17.91 -33.44 4.07
C ASP A 263 -18.85 -33.65 2.86
N PRO A 264 -18.39 -34.29 1.77
CA PRO A 264 -19.17 -34.46 0.55
C PRO A 264 -20.20 -35.59 0.67
N THR A 265 -20.19 -36.36 1.77
CA THR A 265 -21.05 -37.53 1.97
C THR A 265 -22.39 -37.17 2.61
N GLN A 266 -22.49 -36.00 3.26
CA GLN A 266 -23.73 -35.55 3.92
C GLN A 266 -24.67 -34.81 2.97
N ASN A 267 -25.97 -35.10 3.07
CA ASN A 267 -27.00 -34.31 2.36
C ASN A 267 -27.20 -32.91 2.96
N GLU A 268 -26.85 -32.71 4.25
CA GLU A 268 -26.91 -31.40 4.92
C GLU A 268 -25.94 -30.39 4.30
N THR A 269 -24.78 -30.86 3.82
CA THR A 269 -23.80 -30.06 3.07
C THR A 269 -24.43 -29.38 1.86
N TYR A 270 -24.96 -30.17 0.91
CA TYR A 270 -25.61 -29.65 -0.30
C TYR A 270 -26.87 -28.83 0.01
N GLY A 271 -27.62 -29.18 1.06
CA GLY A 271 -28.76 -28.40 1.52
C GLY A 271 -28.39 -27.03 2.08
N THR A 272 -27.19 -26.88 2.64
CA THR A 272 -26.65 -25.61 3.17
C THR A 272 -26.06 -24.77 2.04
N LEU A 273 -25.27 -25.38 1.16
CA LEU A 273 -24.77 -24.74 -0.07
C LEU A 273 -25.91 -24.20 -0.93
N TRP A 274 -27.00 -24.96 -1.10
CA TRP A 274 -28.18 -24.49 -1.84
C TRP A 274 -28.82 -23.25 -1.20
N ARG A 275 -28.97 -23.20 0.13
CA ARG A 275 -29.53 -22.03 0.82
C ARG A 275 -28.66 -20.80 0.66
N LEU A 276 -27.34 -20.95 0.79
CA LEU A 276 -26.38 -19.86 0.60
C LEU A 276 -26.40 -19.37 -0.85
N LEU A 277 -26.27 -20.31 -1.81
CA LEU A 277 -26.28 -20.03 -3.24
C LEU A 277 -27.53 -19.24 -3.64
N GLN A 278 -28.72 -19.62 -3.17
CA GLN A 278 -29.95 -18.88 -3.44
C GLN A 278 -29.93 -17.43 -2.92
N GLU A 279 -29.22 -17.15 -1.82
CA GLU A 279 -29.03 -15.78 -1.32
C GLU A 279 -27.96 -15.02 -2.11
N VAL A 280 -26.84 -15.68 -2.44
CA VAL A 280 -25.76 -15.12 -3.26
C VAL A 280 -26.29 -14.68 -4.63
N VAL A 281 -27.11 -15.49 -5.30
CA VAL A 281 -27.68 -15.12 -6.62
C VAL A 281 -28.78 -14.06 -6.56
N GLU A 282 -29.31 -13.74 -5.37
CA GLU A 282 -30.23 -12.62 -5.12
C GLU A 282 -29.49 -11.31 -4.82
N ILE A 283 -28.26 -11.38 -4.31
CA ILE A 283 -27.43 -10.22 -3.96
C ILE A 283 -26.52 -9.83 -5.12
N PHE A 284 -25.81 -10.79 -5.72
CA PHE A 284 -24.84 -10.55 -6.77
C PHE A 284 -25.50 -10.68 -8.15
N PRO A 285 -25.53 -9.61 -8.98
CA PRO A 285 -26.25 -9.62 -10.25
C PRO A 285 -25.52 -10.37 -11.36
N ASP A 286 -24.20 -10.62 -11.23
CA ASP A 286 -23.37 -11.17 -12.31
C ASP A 286 -23.81 -12.56 -12.77
N ALA A 287 -23.73 -12.81 -14.07
CA ALA A 287 -24.12 -14.11 -14.64
C ALA A 287 -23.20 -15.26 -14.19
N PHE A 288 -21.99 -14.96 -13.74
CA PHE A 288 -21.00 -15.92 -13.29
C PHE A 288 -20.85 -15.96 -11.76
N LEU A 289 -20.50 -17.13 -11.25
CA LEU A 289 -20.15 -17.37 -9.84
C LEU A 289 -18.88 -18.23 -9.81
N HIS A 290 -17.85 -17.80 -9.08
CA HIS A 290 -16.68 -18.63 -8.86
C HIS A 290 -16.97 -19.61 -7.71
N LEU A 291 -16.77 -20.90 -7.97
CA LEU A 291 -17.03 -21.98 -7.01
C LEU A 291 -15.75 -22.48 -6.33
N GLY A 292 -14.60 -21.94 -6.76
CA GLY A 292 -13.30 -22.33 -6.25
C GLY A 292 -12.92 -23.74 -6.66
N GLY A 293 -12.60 -24.56 -5.66
CA GLY A 293 -12.27 -25.98 -5.80
C GLY A 293 -10.78 -26.24 -5.98
N ASP A 294 -9.92 -25.39 -5.41
CA ASP A 294 -8.47 -25.55 -5.36
C ASP A 294 -7.98 -26.31 -4.10
N GLU A 295 -6.75 -26.80 -4.18
CA GLU A 295 -5.89 -27.31 -3.10
C GLU A 295 -6.49 -28.32 -2.09
N VAL A 296 -7.59 -29.02 -2.42
CA VAL A 296 -8.35 -29.87 -1.48
C VAL A 296 -7.49 -30.98 -0.82
N PRO A 297 -7.23 -30.94 0.50
CA PRO A 297 -6.41 -31.93 1.19
C PRO A 297 -7.20 -33.21 1.52
N PHE A 298 -6.87 -34.31 0.85
CA PHE A 298 -7.59 -35.60 1.01
C PHE A 298 -7.32 -36.32 2.33
N ASP A 299 -6.23 -36.02 3.05
CA ASP A 299 -5.80 -36.74 4.27
C ASP A 299 -6.92 -36.87 5.33
N CYS A 300 -7.73 -35.83 5.53
CA CYS A 300 -8.82 -35.87 6.50
C CYS A 300 -9.96 -36.80 6.05
N TRP A 301 -10.35 -36.76 4.76
CA TRP A 301 -11.30 -37.71 4.18
C TRP A 301 -10.77 -39.15 4.23
N GLU A 302 -9.48 -39.35 3.98
CA GLU A 302 -8.84 -40.66 4.09
C GLU A 302 -8.86 -41.17 5.52
N SER A 303 -8.60 -40.32 6.51
CA SER A 303 -8.64 -40.71 7.93
C SER A 303 -10.04 -41.15 8.38
N ASN A 304 -11.10 -40.55 7.84
CA ASN A 304 -12.45 -40.65 8.36
C ASN A 304 -13.12 -42.00 8.00
N PRO A 305 -13.56 -42.81 9.00
CA PRO A 305 -14.17 -44.11 8.75
C PRO A 305 -15.55 -44.03 8.07
N LYS A 306 -16.33 -42.97 8.31
CA LYS A 306 -17.65 -42.78 7.67
C LYS A 306 -17.49 -42.46 6.18
N VAL A 307 -16.55 -41.58 5.83
CA VAL A 307 -16.25 -41.23 4.43
C VAL A 307 -15.77 -42.46 3.66
N ARG A 308 -14.81 -43.22 4.21
CA ARG A 308 -14.36 -44.49 3.61
C ARG A 308 -15.46 -45.55 3.49
N GLN A 309 -16.42 -45.60 4.42
CA GLN A 309 -17.58 -46.48 4.30
C GLN A 309 -18.50 -46.04 3.15
N TRP A 310 -18.86 -44.75 3.11
CA TRP A 310 -19.71 -44.18 2.06
C TRP A 310 -19.11 -44.38 0.67
N MET A 311 -17.80 -44.18 0.50
CA MET A 311 -17.10 -44.43 -0.77
C MET A 311 -17.24 -45.88 -1.24
N LYS A 312 -17.16 -46.86 -0.33
CA LYS A 312 -17.38 -48.28 -0.65
C LYS A 312 -18.83 -48.56 -1.03
N GLU A 313 -19.79 -47.92 -0.36
CA GLU A 313 -21.23 -48.08 -0.65
C GLU A 313 -21.62 -47.43 -2.00
N GLN A 314 -20.96 -46.34 -2.39
CA GLN A 314 -21.20 -45.61 -3.64
C GLN A 314 -20.24 -46.02 -4.78
N ASN A 315 -19.37 -47.02 -4.59
CA ASN A 315 -18.34 -47.46 -5.54
C ASN A 315 -17.39 -46.34 -6.03
N VAL A 316 -17.06 -45.38 -5.17
CA VAL A 316 -16.10 -44.30 -5.48
C VAL A 316 -14.67 -44.80 -5.29
N SER A 317 -13.86 -44.75 -6.34
CA SER A 317 -12.56 -45.42 -6.43
C SER A 317 -11.38 -44.66 -5.81
N SER A 318 -11.46 -43.34 -5.65
CA SER A 318 -10.39 -42.50 -5.12
C SER A 318 -10.95 -41.22 -4.48
N PHE A 319 -10.15 -40.51 -3.67
CA PHE A 319 -10.56 -39.23 -3.07
C PHE A 319 -10.72 -38.10 -4.10
N ALA A 320 -9.92 -38.10 -5.18
CA ALA A 320 -10.17 -37.24 -6.34
C ALA A 320 -11.52 -37.54 -7.01
N ALA A 321 -11.94 -38.82 -7.09
CA ALA A 321 -13.28 -39.17 -7.60
C ALA A 321 -14.40 -38.78 -6.61
N LEU A 322 -14.11 -38.68 -5.31
CA LEU A 322 -15.04 -38.17 -4.29
C LEU A 322 -15.25 -36.66 -4.43
N GLU A 323 -14.17 -35.90 -4.57
CA GLU A 323 -14.17 -34.48 -4.89
C GLU A 323 -14.88 -34.21 -6.23
N ALA A 324 -14.58 -34.97 -7.28
CA ALA A 324 -15.24 -34.84 -8.57
C ALA A 324 -16.77 -35.07 -8.48
N SER A 325 -17.20 -36.01 -7.63
CA SER A 325 -18.62 -36.22 -7.31
C SER A 325 -19.25 -35.04 -6.54
N PHE A 326 -18.50 -34.41 -5.64
CA PHE A 326 -18.91 -33.19 -4.95
C PHE A 326 -19.05 -32.02 -5.93
N MET A 327 -18.00 -31.69 -6.69
CA MET A 327 -18.00 -30.59 -7.64
C MET A 327 -19.08 -30.76 -8.71
N LYS A 328 -19.29 -31.97 -9.23
CA LYS A 328 -20.39 -32.25 -10.17
C LYS A 328 -21.78 -31.95 -9.60
N ARG A 329 -21.99 -32.12 -8.28
CA ARG A 329 -23.24 -31.73 -7.61
C ARG A 329 -23.31 -30.21 -7.42
N VAL A 330 -22.24 -29.56 -6.99
CA VAL A 330 -22.22 -28.09 -6.81
C VAL A 330 -22.42 -27.35 -8.13
N LEU A 331 -21.75 -27.78 -9.22
CA LEU A 331 -21.98 -27.30 -10.58
C LEU A 331 -23.46 -27.43 -10.99
N GLY A 332 -24.10 -28.56 -10.67
CA GLY A 332 -25.53 -28.78 -10.90
C GLY A 332 -26.45 -27.85 -10.08
N LEU A 333 -26.08 -27.53 -8.83
CA LEU A 333 -26.80 -26.54 -8.02
C LEU A 333 -26.66 -25.13 -8.61
N THR A 334 -25.46 -24.72 -9.02
CA THR A 334 -25.19 -23.42 -9.65
C THR A 334 -25.96 -23.24 -10.95
N ALA A 335 -25.99 -24.28 -11.80
CA ALA A 335 -26.81 -24.29 -13.01
C ALA A 335 -28.32 -24.22 -12.69
N ALA A 336 -28.80 -24.93 -11.66
CA ALA A 336 -30.18 -24.86 -11.21
C ALA A 336 -30.58 -23.50 -10.59
N ALA A 337 -29.60 -22.75 -10.09
CA ALA A 337 -29.76 -21.35 -9.66
C ALA A 337 -29.66 -20.34 -10.82
N GLY A 338 -29.46 -20.79 -12.06
CA GLY A 338 -29.43 -19.95 -13.25
C GLY A 338 -28.13 -19.15 -13.44
N ARG A 339 -27.00 -19.62 -12.89
CA ARG A 339 -25.68 -18.98 -13.04
C ARG A 339 -24.67 -19.90 -13.72
N PHE A 340 -23.65 -19.28 -14.31
CA PHE A 340 -22.55 -19.98 -14.98
C PHE A 340 -21.35 -20.13 -14.04
N PRO A 341 -20.83 -21.35 -13.81
CA PRO A 341 -19.73 -21.56 -12.89
C PRO A 341 -18.38 -21.15 -13.49
N ILE A 342 -17.49 -20.67 -12.62
CA ILE A 342 -16.05 -20.60 -12.84
C ILE A 342 -15.37 -21.45 -11.75
N VAL A 343 -14.33 -22.20 -12.11
CA VAL A 343 -13.61 -23.12 -11.22
C VAL A 343 -12.11 -23.02 -11.40
N TRP A 344 -11.34 -23.27 -10.34
CA TRP A 344 -9.89 -23.45 -10.45
C TRP A 344 -9.53 -24.72 -11.24
N GLN A 345 -8.33 -24.74 -11.83
CA GLN A 345 -7.87 -25.84 -12.69
C GLN A 345 -7.94 -27.23 -12.02
N ASP A 346 -7.77 -27.28 -10.70
CA ASP A 346 -7.82 -28.50 -9.87
C ASP A 346 -9.06 -29.36 -10.14
N VAL A 347 -10.20 -28.72 -10.39
CA VAL A 347 -11.45 -29.39 -10.73
C VAL A 347 -11.34 -30.19 -12.04
N LEU A 348 -10.61 -29.66 -13.03
CA LEU A 348 -10.30 -30.38 -14.28
C LEU A 348 -9.18 -31.40 -14.06
N ASP A 349 -8.13 -31.03 -13.32
CA ASP A 349 -6.98 -31.89 -12.96
C ASP A 349 -7.45 -33.17 -12.26
N ASN A 350 -8.54 -33.10 -11.48
CA ASN A 350 -9.13 -34.21 -10.74
C ASN A 350 -10.25 -34.95 -11.51
N GLY A 351 -10.42 -34.64 -12.80
CA GLY A 351 -11.19 -35.44 -13.76
C GLY A 351 -12.67 -35.06 -13.86
N VAL A 352 -13.08 -33.85 -13.47
CA VAL A 352 -14.46 -33.38 -13.67
C VAL A 352 -14.64 -32.93 -15.13
N GLU A 353 -15.55 -33.61 -15.84
CA GLU A 353 -16.06 -33.13 -17.12
C GLU A 353 -16.84 -31.83 -16.92
N LEU A 354 -16.34 -30.73 -17.48
CA LEU A 354 -17.02 -29.43 -17.43
C LEU A 354 -18.01 -29.29 -18.58
N ASP A 355 -19.16 -28.68 -18.30
CA ASP A 355 -20.05 -28.19 -19.36
C ASP A 355 -19.41 -27.04 -20.15
N SER A 356 -19.81 -26.88 -21.42
CA SER A 356 -19.36 -25.80 -22.31
C SER A 356 -19.58 -24.38 -21.76
N SER A 357 -20.53 -24.20 -20.84
CA SER A 357 -20.79 -22.91 -20.19
C SER A 357 -19.84 -22.60 -19.02
N THR A 358 -19.18 -23.59 -18.43
CA THR A 358 -18.18 -23.39 -17.37
C THR A 358 -16.92 -22.71 -17.92
N ILE A 359 -16.24 -21.93 -17.08
CA ILE A 359 -14.91 -21.37 -17.38
C ILE A 359 -13.89 -21.98 -16.41
N ALA A 360 -12.75 -22.42 -16.92
CA ALA A 360 -11.61 -22.89 -16.14
C ALA A 360 -10.65 -21.74 -15.81
N HIS A 361 -10.10 -21.73 -14.61
CA HIS A 361 -9.17 -20.69 -14.15
C HIS A 361 -7.80 -21.29 -13.86
N VAL A 362 -6.83 -20.99 -14.74
CA VAL A 362 -5.46 -21.55 -14.71
C VAL A 362 -4.58 -20.67 -13.82
N TRP A 363 -4.11 -21.25 -12.71
CA TRP A 363 -3.47 -20.54 -11.61
C TRP A 363 -2.14 -21.13 -11.17
N LYS A 364 -1.86 -22.41 -11.46
CA LYS A 364 -0.60 -23.06 -11.11
C LYS A 364 0.49 -22.68 -12.12
N TRP A 365 1.69 -22.44 -11.61
CA TRP A 365 2.86 -22.14 -12.43
C TRP A 365 3.42 -23.37 -13.17
N TRP A 366 3.20 -24.57 -12.59
CA TRP A 366 3.66 -25.85 -13.09
C TRP A 366 2.54 -26.62 -13.81
N PHE A 367 2.92 -27.67 -14.55
CA PHE A 367 2.02 -28.58 -15.25
C PHE A 367 2.13 -29.98 -14.62
N ASP A 368 1.03 -30.73 -14.52
CA ASP A 368 1.05 -32.14 -14.08
C ASP A 368 0.69 -33.08 -15.24
N PRO A 369 1.69 -33.68 -15.93
CA PRO A 369 1.45 -34.60 -17.04
C PRO A 369 0.58 -35.81 -16.68
N SER A 370 0.51 -36.20 -15.39
CA SER A 370 -0.28 -37.35 -14.97
C SER A 370 -1.80 -37.12 -15.06
N LYS A 371 -2.23 -35.86 -15.06
CA LYS A 371 -3.64 -35.43 -15.21
C LYS A 371 -4.05 -35.22 -16.67
N HIS A 372 -3.09 -35.01 -17.56
CA HIS A 372 -3.31 -34.70 -18.99
C HIS A 372 -2.69 -35.76 -19.91
N GLN A 373 -3.01 -37.03 -19.65
CA GLN A 373 -2.48 -38.20 -20.40
C GLN A 373 -2.75 -38.11 -21.92
N ASP A 374 -3.82 -37.41 -22.32
CA ASP A 374 -4.19 -37.18 -23.73
C ASP A 374 -3.30 -36.15 -24.45
N VAL A 375 -2.57 -35.32 -23.70
CA VAL A 375 -1.84 -34.13 -24.20
C VAL A 375 -0.31 -34.28 -24.02
N ALA A 376 0.14 -35.28 -23.27
CA ALA A 376 1.54 -35.53 -22.88
C ALA A 376 2.54 -35.77 -24.05
N GLY A 377 2.09 -35.75 -25.31
CA GLY A 377 2.93 -35.87 -26.52
C GLY A 377 2.99 -34.62 -27.40
N LEU A 378 2.36 -33.50 -27.01
CA LEU A 378 2.22 -32.30 -27.83
C LEU A 378 2.87 -31.07 -27.18
N LEU A 379 4.17 -30.91 -27.40
CA LEU A 379 4.86 -29.65 -27.10
C LEU A 379 4.34 -28.53 -28.03
N PRO A 380 4.07 -27.31 -27.53
CA PRO A 380 3.87 -26.13 -28.37
C PRO A 380 5.12 -25.79 -29.19
N VAL A 381 4.91 -24.97 -30.22
CA VAL A 381 5.93 -24.60 -31.23
C VAL A 381 7.15 -23.93 -30.60
N SER A 382 8.32 -24.11 -31.23
CA SER A 382 9.61 -23.56 -30.79
C SER A 382 9.54 -22.05 -30.51
N VAL A 383 9.67 -21.68 -29.24
CA VAL A 383 9.93 -20.31 -28.80
C VAL A 383 11.36 -19.96 -29.25
N ASN A 384 11.48 -19.42 -30.46
CA ASN A 384 12.77 -19.14 -31.13
C ASN A 384 13.61 -18.02 -30.48
N ASP A 385 13.19 -17.51 -29.32
CA ASP A 385 13.97 -16.60 -28.48
C ASP A 385 13.75 -16.89 -26.97
N SER A 386 14.25 -18.03 -26.50
CA SER A 386 14.26 -18.39 -25.07
C SER A 386 15.27 -17.59 -24.23
N SER A 387 15.71 -16.41 -24.71
CA SER A 387 16.56 -15.49 -23.95
C SER A 387 15.74 -14.48 -23.12
N SER A 388 14.54 -14.10 -23.60
CA SER A 388 13.71 -13.06 -22.98
C SER A 388 12.60 -13.57 -22.05
N LEU A 389 12.28 -14.86 -22.10
CA LEU A 389 11.24 -15.50 -21.26
C LEU A 389 11.81 -16.37 -20.13
N ARG A 390 13.11 -16.30 -19.87
CA ARG A 390 13.71 -17.01 -18.74
C ARG A 390 13.18 -16.42 -17.43
N PRO A 391 12.63 -17.23 -16.51
CA PRO A 391 12.51 -16.82 -15.13
C PRO A 391 13.89 -16.39 -14.63
N LEU A 392 13.95 -15.26 -13.92
CA LEU A 392 15.07 -14.97 -13.05
C LEU A 392 15.03 -15.99 -11.91
N ASP A 393 15.76 -17.08 -12.11
CA ASP A 393 16.09 -18.12 -11.14
C ASP A 393 14.88 -18.80 -10.44
N CYS A 394 14.49 -19.96 -10.95
CA CYS A 394 13.47 -20.83 -10.34
C CYS A 394 13.84 -21.34 -8.93
N SER A 395 15.03 -21.04 -8.39
CA SER A 395 15.45 -21.46 -7.04
C SER A 395 14.75 -20.72 -5.88
N LEU A 396 13.97 -19.67 -6.15
CA LEU A 396 13.42 -18.76 -5.13
C LEU A 396 11.88 -18.83 -4.94
N SER A 397 11.18 -19.75 -5.63
CA SER A 397 9.73 -19.93 -5.49
C SER A 397 9.36 -21.26 -4.83
N TRP A 398 8.33 -21.26 -3.98
CA TRP A 398 7.77 -22.47 -3.37
C TRP A 398 7.06 -23.31 -4.43
N GLY A 399 7.65 -24.45 -4.83
CA GLY A 399 6.98 -25.44 -5.68
C GLY A 399 7.88 -26.27 -6.59
N CYS A 400 9.05 -25.76 -6.98
CA CYS A 400 9.95 -26.43 -7.93
C CYS A 400 10.50 -27.76 -7.35
N ARG A 401 10.14 -28.90 -7.94
CA ARG A 401 10.63 -30.23 -7.53
C ARG A 401 11.95 -30.63 -8.22
N GLY A 402 13.04 -30.00 -7.81
CA GLY A 402 14.40 -30.50 -8.10
C GLY A 402 14.91 -30.23 -9.53
N GLU A 403 16.13 -30.71 -9.78
CA GLU A 403 16.97 -30.33 -10.94
C GLU A 403 16.63 -31.08 -12.26
N GLU A 404 15.51 -31.80 -12.34
CA GLU A 404 15.18 -32.66 -13.50
C GLU A 404 14.17 -32.04 -14.50
N ASP A 405 13.41 -31.00 -14.12
CA ASP A 405 12.44 -30.32 -15.00
C ASP A 405 13.11 -29.23 -15.87
N PHE A 406 14.08 -29.64 -16.70
CA PHE A 406 14.69 -28.80 -17.76
C PHE A 406 13.80 -28.71 -19.02
N ASP A 407 12.54 -28.35 -18.84
CA ASP A 407 11.62 -28.02 -19.92
C ASP A 407 11.62 -26.48 -20.14
N ASP A 408 12.10 -26.02 -21.30
CA ASP A 408 12.22 -24.59 -21.70
C ASP A 408 10.88 -23.83 -21.80
N VAL A 409 9.76 -24.42 -21.38
CA VAL A 409 8.38 -23.91 -21.56
C VAL A 409 7.63 -23.87 -20.22
N PRO A 410 7.19 -22.70 -19.74
CA PRO A 410 6.38 -22.55 -18.52
C PRO A 410 5.16 -23.48 -18.45
N GLY A 411 4.91 -24.08 -17.28
CA GLY A 411 3.86 -25.09 -17.08
C GLY A 411 2.45 -24.56 -17.39
N TRP A 412 2.14 -23.33 -17.00
CA TRP A 412 0.85 -22.69 -17.29
C TRP A 412 0.50 -22.59 -18.78
N LEU A 413 1.49 -22.58 -19.70
CA LEU A 413 1.24 -22.62 -21.15
C LEU A 413 0.72 -24.00 -21.57
N ARG A 414 1.30 -25.07 -21.02
CA ARG A 414 0.85 -26.46 -21.29
C ARG A 414 -0.54 -26.69 -20.72
N GLU A 415 -0.83 -26.10 -19.56
CA GLU A 415 -2.16 -26.16 -18.95
C GLU A 415 -3.21 -25.43 -19.78
N LEU A 416 -2.95 -24.17 -20.17
CA LEU A 416 -3.85 -23.43 -21.07
C LEU A 416 -4.10 -24.18 -22.38
N ASP A 417 -3.06 -24.75 -22.99
CA ASP A 417 -3.16 -25.55 -24.20
C ASP A 417 -4.02 -26.80 -23.98
N ALA A 418 -3.81 -27.54 -22.89
CA ALA A 418 -4.59 -28.73 -22.56
C ALA A 418 -6.07 -28.44 -22.26
N VAL A 419 -6.37 -27.37 -21.51
CA VAL A 419 -7.73 -26.91 -21.18
C VAL A 419 -8.47 -26.47 -22.44
N THR A 420 -7.84 -25.65 -23.27
CA THR A 420 -8.48 -25.09 -24.48
C THR A 420 -8.57 -26.11 -25.63
N LYS A 421 -7.65 -27.08 -25.75
CA LYS A 421 -7.79 -28.24 -26.67
C LYS A 421 -9.03 -29.09 -26.38
N LYS A 422 -9.45 -29.17 -25.12
CA LYS A 422 -10.71 -29.82 -24.71
C LYS A 422 -11.96 -28.97 -25.02
N GLY A 423 -11.79 -27.76 -25.57
CA GLY A 423 -12.88 -26.85 -25.94
C GLY A 423 -13.39 -25.98 -24.80
N HIS A 424 -12.74 -26.00 -23.63
CA HIS A 424 -13.14 -25.19 -22.48
C HIS A 424 -12.62 -23.76 -22.61
N ARG A 425 -13.43 -22.79 -22.14
CA ARG A 425 -13.01 -21.41 -21.99
C ARG A 425 -12.09 -21.28 -20.77
N ALA A 426 -11.04 -20.47 -20.89
CA ALA A 426 -10.02 -20.30 -19.86
C ALA A 426 -9.88 -18.84 -19.41
N ILE A 427 -9.47 -18.64 -18.16
CA ILE A 427 -8.92 -17.39 -17.60
C ILE A 427 -7.52 -17.72 -17.07
N LEU A 428 -6.56 -16.81 -17.23
CA LEU A 428 -5.18 -16.98 -16.75
C LEU A 428 -4.88 -16.05 -15.56
N SER A 429 -4.54 -16.62 -14.40
CA SER A 429 -3.98 -15.87 -13.27
C SER A 429 -2.54 -16.27 -12.94
N ALA A 430 -2.13 -17.48 -13.33
CA ALA A 430 -0.89 -18.11 -12.86
C ALA A 430 0.34 -17.17 -12.86
N PRO A 431 0.70 -16.47 -13.96
CA PRO A 431 1.93 -15.70 -13.98
C PRO A 431 1.79 -14.27 -13.39
N TRP A 432 0.66 -13.95 -12.74
CA TRP A 432 0.29 -12.62 -12.24
C TRP A 432 -0.11 -12.61 -10.75
N TYR A 433 0.57 -13.43 -9.94
CA TYR A 433 0.48 -13.42 -8.47
C TYR A 433 1.29 -12.26 -7.90
N LEU A 434 0.60 -11.21 -7.45
CA LEU A 434 1.18 -9.95 -6.97
C LEU A 434 1.57 -9.97 -5.49
N ASP A 435 0.99 -10.88 -4.73
CA ASP A 435 1.18 -11.06 -3.28
C ASP A 435 2.58 -11.60 -2.93
N ILE A 436 3.14 -12.45 -3.79
CA ILE A 436 4.45 -13.11 -3.64
C ILE A 436 5.59 -12.09 -3.73
N GLY A 437 5.44 -11.07 -4.59
CA GLY A 437 6.30 -9.89 -4.65
C GLY A 437 7.77 -10.14 -5.01
N SER A 438 8.58 -9.07 -4.87
CA SER A 438 9.95 -8.98 -5.40
C SER A 438 10.99 -9.91 -4.76
N TYR A 439 10.62 -10.78 -3.82
CA TYR A 439 11.53 -11.77 -3.21
C TYR A 439 12.02 -12.82 -4.22
N ALA A 440 11.22 -13.10 -5.25
CA ALA A 440 11.57 -13.99 -6.36
C ALA A 440 12.02 -13.23 -7.64
N GLY A 441 12.46 -11.97 -7.51
CA GLY A 441 12.90 -11.14 -8.64
C GLY A 441 11.78 -10.69 -9.60
N GLN A 442 10.51 -11.02 -9.32
CA GLN A 442 9.38 -10.55 -10.10
C GLN A 442 9.09 -9.07 -9.83
N ASP A 443 9.01 -8.27 -10.89
CA ASP A 443 8.55 -6.89 -10.84
C ASP A 443 7.46 -6.63 -11.91
N TRP A 444 7.02 -5.38 -12.02
CA TRP A 444 6.01 -5.00 -13.02
C TRP A 444 6.44 -5.27 -14.46
N LYS A 445 7.75 -5.33 -14.76
CA LYS A 445 8.28 -5.66 -16.09
C LYS A 445 8.10 -7.15 -16.38
N THR A 446 8.31 -8.01 -15.38
CA THR A 446 7.99 -9.45 -15.47
C THR A 446 6.52 -9.66 -15.80
N TYR A 447 5.61 -9.04 -15.05
CA TYR A 447 4.17 -9.14 -15.29
C TYR A 447 3.74 -8.61 -16.66
N TYR A 448 4.43 -7.58 -17.16
CA TYR A 448 4.19 -6.98 -18.47
C TYR A 448 4.63 -7.85 -19.66
N GLN A 449 5.71 -8.61 -19.51
CA GLN A 449 6.35 -9.36 -20.60
C GLN A 449 5.59 -10.63 -21.01
N ILE A 450 4.69 -11.14 -20.16
CA ILE A 450 3.87 -12.31 -20.44
C ILE A 450 2.96 -12.07 -21.64
N GLU A 451 3.07 -12.90 -22.68
CA GLU A 451 2.13 -12.92 -23.80
C GLU A 451 1.15 -14.08 -23.60
N PRO A 452 -0.09 -13.83 -23.10
CA PRO A 452 -1.01 -14.88 -22.69
C PRO A 452 -1.53 -15.73 -23.84
N ALA A 453 -1.48 -15.26 -25.09
CA ALA A 453 -1.91 -16.03 -26.26
C ALA A 453 -0.81 -16.96 -26.84
N SER A 454 0.38 -17.01 -26.24
CA SER A 454 1.54 -17.74 -26.78
C SER A 454 1.50 -19.27 -26.64
N PHE A 455 0.47 -19.84 -26.02
CA PHE A 455 0.35 -21.29 -25.77
C PHE A 455 0.04 -22.12 -27.03
N THR A 456 -0.47 -21.51 -28.10
CA THR A 456 -0.84 -22.18 -29.36
C THR A 456 -0.78 -21.21 -30.55
N GLU A 457 -0.63 -21.74 -31.76
CA GLU A 457 -0.76 -20.98 -33.01
C GLU A 457 -2.20 -20.97 -33.57
N ASP A 458 -3.09 -21.83 -33.05
CA ASP A 458 -4.48 -21.91 -33.50
C ASP A 458 -5.32 -20.75 -32.94
N VAL A 459 -5.65 -19.79 -33.80
CA VAL A 459 -6.48 -18.61 -33.47
C VAL A 459 -7.86 -19.00 -32.90
N GLY A 460 -8.43 -20.14 -33.32
CA GLY A 460 -9.68 -20.66 -32.77
C GLY A 460 -9.50 -21.12 -31.32
N GLN A 461 -8.42 -21.83 -31.03
CA GLN A 461 -8.06 -22.25 -29.68
C GLN A 461 -7.68 -21.05 -28.78
N GLN A 462 -6.90 -20.08 -29.31
CA GLN A 462 -6.60 -18.83 -28.60
C GLN A 462 -7.87 -18.06 -28.20
N SER A 463 -8.92 -18.11 -29.02
CA SER A 463 -10.19 -17.41 -28.73
C SER A 463 -10.95 -17.95 -27.51
N LEU A 464 -10.60 -19.13 -27.02
CA LEU A 464 -11.15 -19.70 -25.78
C LEU A 464 -10.53 -19.07 -24.51
N LEU A 465 -9.41 -18.35 -24.61
CA LEU A 465 -8.84 -17.59 -23.50
C LEU A 465 -9.57 -16.24 -23.38
N VAL A 466 -10.51 -16.17 -22.45
CA VAL A 466 -11.46 -15.04 -22.28
C VAL A 466 -11.01 -13.99 -21.26
N GLY A 467 -9.80 -14.09 -20.72
CA GLY A 467 -9.29 -13.09 -19.79
C GLY A 467 -8.06 -13.49 -19.00
N GLY A 468 -7.64 -12.54 -18.17
CA GLY A 468 -6.58 -12.71 -17.19
C GLY A 468 -6.89 -11.99 -15.88
N GLU A 469 -6.25 -12.46 -14.81
CA GLU A 469 -6.42 -11.95 -13.46
C GLU A 469 -5.07 -11.60 -12.83
N ALA A 470 -5.00 -10.41 -12.22
CA ALA A 470 -3.95 -10.08 -11.27
C ALA A 470 -4.40 -10.51 -9.86
N ALA A 471 -3.79 -11.56 -9.33
CA ALA A 471 -4.16 -12.11 -8.02
C ALA A 471 -3.39 -11.37 -6.90
N MET A 472 -4.10 -10.87 -5.89
CA MET A 472 -3.52 -10.32 -4.66
C MET A 472 -4.10 -11.06 -3.46
N TRP A 473 -3.50 -12.21 -3.15
CA TRP A 473 -3.84 -12.97 -1.96
C TRP A 473 -3.51 -12.21 -0.66
N GLY A 474 -4.33 -12.43 0.37
CA GLY A 474 -4.36 -11.58 1.56
C GLY A 474 -3.46 -12.00 2.72
N GLU A 475 -2.73 -13.12 2.67
CA GLU A 475 -1.97 -13.67 3.81
C GLU A 475 -1.01 -12.65 4.43
N TYR A 476 -0.42 -11.80 3.58
CA TYR A 476 0.51 -10.75 3.97
C TYR A 476 0.03 -9.35 3.57
N THR A 477 -1.28 -9.21 3.31
CA THR A 477 -1.86 -8.03 2.66
C THR A 477 -3.19 -7.62 3.29
N ASP A 478 -3.27 -6.39 3.77
CA ASP A 478 -4.44 -5.81 4.45
C ASP A 478 -4.67 -4.34 4.04
N ALA A 479 -5.51 -3.61 4.78
CA ALA A 479 -5.81 -2.20 4.51
C ALA A 479 -4.59 -1.27 4.60
N THR A 480 -3.50 -1.68 5.24
CA THR A 480 -2.30 -0.85 5.41
C THR A 480 -1.36 -0.87 4.20
N ASN A 481 -1.41 -1.93 3.38
CA ASN A 481 -0.44 -2.16 2.29
C ASN A 481 -1.05 -2.65 0.96
N SER A 482 -2.33 -3.04 0.91
CA SER A 482 -3.00 -3.57 -0.29
C SER A 482 -2.87 -2.66 -1.52
N ILE A 483 -3.23 -1.37 -1.40
CA ILE A 483 -3.10 -0.41 -2.50
C ILE A 483 -1.65 -0.29 -3.00
N SER A 484 -0.67 -0.25 -2.09
CA SER A 484 0.74 0.01 -2.43
C SER A 484 1.50 -1.22 -2.95
N LYS A 485 1.06 -2.43 -2.61
CA LYS A 485 1.50 -3.67 -3.26
C LYS A 485 0.87 -3.82 -4.66
N THR A 486 -0.45 -3.67 -4.73
CA THR A 486 -1.22 -3.94 -5.95
C THR A 486 -0.89 -2.95 -7.07
N TRP A 487 -0.74 -1.66 -6.75
CA TRP A 487 -0.56 -0.60 -7.74
C TRP A 487 0.85 0.02 -7.66
N PRO A 488 1.60 0.09 -8.78
CA PRO A 488 1.15 -0.02 -10.17
C PRO A 488 1.29 -1.41 -10.81
N GLN A 489 1.58 -2.48 -10.06
CA GLN A 489 1.86 -3.81 -10.64
C GLN A 489 0.69 -4.37 -11.45
N ALA A 490 -0.53 -4.32 -10.88
CA ALA A 490 -1.77 -4.69 -11.56
C ALA A 490 -2.01 -3.89 -12.85
N ALA A 491 -1.56 -2.64 -12.93
CA ALA A 491 -1.70 -1.81 -14.13
C ALA A 491 -0.86 -2.34 -15.32
N ALA A 492 0.24 -3.06 -15.07
CA ALA A 492 1.01 -3.75 -16.12
C ALA A 492 0.24 -4.94 -16.71
N VAL A 493 -0.46 -5.70 -15.86
CA VAL A 493 -1.37 -6.78 -16.26
C VAL A 493 -2.55 -6.20 -17.06
N ALA A 494 -3.11 -5.09 -16.61
CA ALA A 494 -4.21 -4.42 -17.30
C ALA A 494 -3.84 -3.95 -18.72
N GLU A 495 -2.65 -3.36 -18.88
CA GLU A 495 -2.11 -2.93 -20.18
C GLU A 495 -1.85 -4.13 -21.11
N ARG A 496 -1.28 -5.24 -20.60
CA ARG A 496 -1.12 -6.49 -21.37
C ARG A 496 -2.45 -7.08 -21.86
N LEU A 497 -3.50 -7.00 -21.04
CA LEU A 497 -4.85 -7.48 -21.37
C LEU A 497 -5.70 -6.46 -22.14
N TRP A 498 -5.17 -5.26 -22.46
CA TRP A 498 -5.85 -4.23 -23.26
C TRP A 498 -5.19 -4.02 -24.62
N SER A 499 -3.87 -3.96 -24.65
CA SER A 499 -3.10 -3.32 -25.73
C SER A 499 -2.41 -4.30 -26.67
N VAL A 500 -2.27 -3.90 -27.93
CA VAL A 500 -1.52 -4.64 -28.96
C VAL A 500 -0.05 -4.22 -28.91
N ILE A 501 0.69 -4.79 -27.96
CA ILE A 501 2.07 -4.42 -27.65
C ILE A 501 3.06 -5.20 -28.53
N LEU A 502 4.00 -4.48 -29.18
CA LEU A 502 5.19 -5.08 -29.79
C LEU A 502 6.36 -5.09 -28.79
N PRO A 503 7.31 -6.05 -28.85
CA PRO A 503 8.35 -6.21 -27.81
C PRO A 503 9.34 -5.04 -27.62
N ALA A 504 9.36 -4.05 -28.53
CA ALA A 504 10.41 -3.04 -28.60
C ALA A 504 10.24 -1.83 -27.67
N ASP A 505 9.04 -1.58 -27.12
CA ASP A 505 8.70 -0.31 -26.45
C ASP A 505 8.87 -0.31 -24.92
N ALA A 506 9.49 -1.36 -24.36
CA ALA A 506 9.59 -1.60 -22.92
C ALA A 506 10.19 -0.44 -22.10
N GLU A 507 11.09 0.35 -22.69
CA GLU A 507 11.80 1.43 -22.02
C GLU A 507 10.95 2.71 -21.87
N GLN A 508 9.95 2.94 -22.74
CA GLN A 508 9.05 4.09 -22.60
C GLN A 508 8.10 3.93 -21.40
N LEU A 509 7.81 2.69 -21.00
CA LEU A 509 6.79 2.32 -20.01
C LEU A 509 7.13 2.75 -18.58
N GLU A 510 8.41 2.81 -18.21
CA GLU A 510 8.83 3.15 -16.84
C GLU A 510 8.40 4.58 -16.46
N HIS A 511 8.49 5.52 -17.41
CA HIS A 511 7.97 6.87 -17.25
C HIS A 511 6.43 6.92 -17.18
N VAL A 512 5.72 5.98 -17.83
CA VAL A 512 4.25 5.90 -17.76
C VAL A 512 3.81 5.33 -16.43
N ALA A 513 4.38 4.19 -16.00
CA ALA A 513 4.05 3.55 -14.73
C ALA A 513 4.28 4.49 -13.52
N ILE A 514 5.36 5.28 -13.52
CA ILE A 514 5.61 6.30 -12.48
C ILE A 514 4.58 7.43 -12.52
N LYS A 515 4.07 7.83 -13.70
CA LYS A 515 3.07 8.91 -13.84
C LYS A 515 1.64 8.40 -13.57
N SER A 516 1.32 7.17 -13.95
CA SER A 516 0.08 6.46 -13.58
C SER A 516 0.02 6.19 -12.08
N ARG A 517 1.14 5.83 -11.44
CA ARG A 517 1.25 5.78 -9.97
C ARG A 517 0.88 7.13 -9.34
N ARG A 518 1.42 8.24 -9.85
CA ARG A 518 1.03 9.59 -9.38
C ARG A 518 -0.45 9.92 -9.64
N ARG A 519 -1.06 9.41 -10.72
CA ARG A 519 -2.46 9.69 -11.07
C ARG A 519 -3.46 8.83 -10.28
N ALA A 520 -3.15 7.57 -10.04
CA ALA A 520 -3.89 6.67 -9.17
C ALA A 520 -3.75 7.05 -7.67
N GLN A 521 -2.63 7.68 -7.29
CA GLN A 521 -2.48 8.30 -5.97
C GLN A 521 -3.22 9.65 -5.86
N ALA A 522 -3.28 10.44 -6.95
CA ALA A 522 -3.93 11.75 -6.94
C ALA A 522 -5.46 11.72 -6.87
N LEU A 523 -6.12 10.66 -7.38
CA LEU A 523 -7.60 10.60 -7.39
C LEU A 523 -8.18 10.46 -5.95
N PRO A 524 -7.67 9.56 -5.08
CA PRO A 524 -8.06 9.54 -3.67
C PRO A 524 -7.54 10.77 -2.91
N GLU A 525 -6.35 11.30 -3.24
CA GLU A 525 -5.76 12.45 -2.53
C GLU A 525 -6.56 13.75 -2.73
N ALA A 526 -7.22 13.97 -3.86
CA ALA A 526 -8.06 15.16 -4.06
C ALA A 526 -9.33 15.12 -3.17
N LEU A 527 -10.01 13.97 -3.14
CA LEU A 527 -11.18 13.73 -2.29
C LEU A 527 -10.83 13.68 -0.79
N ASP A 528 -9.59 13.31 -0.43
CA ASP A 528 -9.12 13.31 0.95
C ASP A 528 -8.42 14.62 1.38
N GLU A 529 -7.91 15.47 0.48
CA GLU A 529 -7.37 16.80 0.84
C GLU A 529 -8.45 17.68 1.48
N ALA A 530 -9.64 17.75 0.89
CA ALA A 530 -10.76 18.49 1.46
C ALA A 530 -11.22 17.89 2.81
N LYS A 531 -11.14 16.56 2.97
CA LYS A 531 -11.43 15.87 4.22
C LYS A 531 -10.35 16.13 5.27
N VAL A 532 -9.06 16.18 4.95
CA VAL A 532 -7.99 16.24 5.96
C VAL A 532 -7.52 17.66 6.23
N LEU A 533 -7.21 18.42 5.19
CA LEU A 533 -6.81 19.83 5.33
C LEU A 533 -8.00 20.68 5.78
N GLY A 534 -9.22 20.36 5.31
CA GLY A 534 -10.42 21.16 5.56
C GLY A 534 -10.46 22.45 4.75
N GLN A 535 -11.66 22.84 4.30
CA GLN A 535 -11.86 23.98 3.42
C GLN A 535 -11.45 25.32 4.06
N ASN A 536 -10.79 26.17 3.26
CA ASN A 536 -10.58 27.58 3.60
C ASN A 536 -11.93 28.33 3.55
N GLY A 537 -12.14 29.28 4.47
CA GLY A 537 -13.41 30.02 4.48
C GLY A 537 -13.69 30.76 5.78
N PHE A 538 -14.94 31.24 5.92
CA PHE A 538 -15.38 32.03 7.08
C PHE A 538 -15.22 31.26 8.40
N PHE A 539 -15.57 29.97 8.44
CA PHE A 539 -15.48 29.15 9.65
C PHE A 539 -14.04 28.96 10.14
N ARG A 540 -13.07 28.70 9.24
CA ARG A 540 -11.63 28.67 9.56
C ARG A 540 -11.17 30.02 10.12
N GLY A 541 -11.52 31.13 9.46
CA GLY A 541 -11.20 32.47 9.94
C GLY A 541 -11.75 32.73 11.34
N LEU A 542 -13.01 32.38 11.60
CA LEU A 542 -13.65 32.53 12.90
C LEU A 542 -12.96 31.70 13.99
N VAL A 543 -12.63 30.43 13.72
CA VAL A 543 -11.97 29.54 14.68
C VAL A 543 -10.56 30.04 15.01
N LEU A 544 -9.75 30.36 14.01
CA LEU A 544 -8.37 30.86 14.21
C LEU A 544 -8.36 32.21 14.96
N ALA A 545 -9.24 33.15 14.58
CA ALA A 545 -9.39 34.43 15.26
C ALA A 545 -9.84 34.27 16.72
N SER A 546 -10.80 33.37 16.98
CA SER A 546 -11.34 33.14 18.32
C SER A 546 -10.31 32.49 19.24
N VAL A 547 -9.68 31.38 18.81
CA VAL A 547 -8.68 30.68 19.62
C VAL A 547 -7.45 31.55 19.83
N GLY A 548 -6.92 32.15 18.76
CA GLY A 548 -5.76 33.05 18.84
C GLY A 548 -6.03 34.28 19.71
N GLY A 549 -7.21 34.90 19.57
CA GLY A 549 -7.62 36.06 20.36
C GLY A 549 -7.79 35.74 21.85
N VAL A 550 -8.46 34.63 22.19
CA VAL A 550 -8.63 34.19 23.59
C VAL A 550 -7.28 33.87 24.23
N CYS A 551 -6.42 33.10 23.55
CA CYS A 551 -5.07 32.80 24.04
C CYS A 551 -4.24 34.08 24.20
N LYS A 552 -4.26 35.02 23.24
CA LYS A 552 -3.47 36.25 23.32
C LYS A 552 -3.94 37.17 24.45
N LEU A 553 -5.25 37.32 24.63
CA LEU A 553 -5.82 38.10 25.74
C LEU A 553 -5.51 37.47 27.10
N PHE A 554 -5.53 36.14 27.19
CA PHE A 554 -5.16 35.44 28.42
C PHE A 554 -3.66 35.61 28.77
N LEU A 555 -2.78 35.50 27.78
CA LEU A 555 -1.33 35.53 28.01
C LEU A 555 -0.77 36.94 28.26
N HIS A 556 -1.31 37.97 27.60
CA HIS A 556 -0.88 39.35 27.84
C HIS A 556 -1.73 40.11 28.89
N GLY A 557 -2.91 39.61 29.26
CA GLY A 557 -3.81 40.27 30.20
C GLY A 557 -4.00 39.55 31.54
N LEU A 558 -3.81 38.23 31.59
CA LEU A 558 -4.08 37.40 32.79
C LEU A 558 -2.88 36.52 33.20
N SER A 559 -1.74 36.61 32.50
CA SER A 559 -0.50 35.90 32.79
C SER A 559 0.68 36.88 32.72
N ASP A 560 1.76 36.60 33.43
CA ASP A 560 3.04 37.30 33.28
C ASP A 560 3.86 36.60 32.18
N THR A 561 3.68 37.02 30.92
CA THR A 561 4.32 36.36 29.77
C THR A 561 5.56 37.14 29.29
N GLN A 562 6.73 36.52 29.39
CA GLN A 562 8.01 37.06 28.93
C GLN A 562 8.50 36.29 27.70
N ILE A 563 8.97 37.01 26.68
CA ILE A 563 9.43 36.44 25.40
C ILE A 563 10.79 37.03 25.05
N THR A 564 11.78 36.16 24.85
CA THR A 564 13.16 36.50 24.43
C THR A 564 13.45 35.86 23.07
N GLY A 565 14.26 36.49 22.21
CA GLY A 565 14.60 35.98 20.87
C GLY A 565 13.50 36.18 19.81
N SER A 566 12.47 36.97 20.11
CA SER A 566 11.26 37.10 19.27
C SER A 566 11.54 37.58 17.83
N GLU A 567 12.64 38.28 17.64
CA GLU A 567 13.21 38.75 16.38
C GLU A 567 13.50 37.62 15.40
N HIS A 568 14.04 36.48 15.85
CA HIS A 568 14.30 35.30 15.00
C HIS A 568 12.99 34.76 14.40
N PHE A 569 11.94 34.71 15.23
CA PHE A 569 10.60 34.29 14.79
C PHE A 569 9.95 35.30 13.84
N ARG A 570 10.11 36.61 14.09
CA ARG A 570 9.57 37.65 13.20
C ARG A 570 10.25 37.63 11.83
N HIS A 571 11.57 37.47 11.79
CA HIS A 571 12.33 37.34 10.55
C HIS A 571 11.90 36.09 9.77
N ALA A 572 11.65 34.97 10.45
CA ALA A 572 11.12 33.75 9.83
C ALA A 572 9.68 33.87 9.29
N LEU A 573 8.87 34.81 9.77
CA LEU A 573 7.58 35.16 9.18
C LEU A 573 7.71 36.09 7.95
N GLU A 574 8.87 36.72 7.76
CA GLU A 574 9.18 37.63 6.64
C GLU A 574 9.99 36.94 5.52
N ARG A 575 10.15 35.61 5.62
CA ARG A 575 10.81 34.74 4.62
C ARG A 575 10.17 34.82 3.21
N PRO A 576 10.90 34.44 2.14
CA PRO A 576 10.34 34.26 0.81
C PRO A 576 9.13 33.30 0.80
N SER A 577 8.12 33.59 -0.02
CA SER A 577 6.87 32.82 -0.05
C SER A 577 7.02 31.38 -0.57
N ASP A 578 8.11 31.07 -1.27
CA ASP A 578 8.47 29.73 -1.72
C ASP A 578 9.33 28.95 -0.70
N GLN A 579 9.88 29.63 0.31
CA GLN A 579 10.61 28.97 1.39
C GLN A 579 9.65 28.52 2.49
N ALA A 580 9.63 27.23 2.79
CA ALA A 580 8.83 26.65 3.85
C ALA A 580 9.35 27.02 5.26
N LEU A 581 8.47 26.99 6.27
CA LEU A 581 8.85 27.19 7.69
C LEU A 581 8.46 25.97 8.52
N VAL A 582 9.43 25.38 9.21
CA VAL A 582 9.22 24.40 10.28
C VAL A 582 9.54 25.07 11.62
N THR A 583 8.68 24.87 12.61
CA THR A 583 8.93 25.33 13.98
C THR A 583 8.84 24.18 14.96
N VAL A 584 9.75 24.16 15.92
CA VAL A 584 9.91 23.05 16.86
C VAL A 584 9.93 23.54 18.30
N SER A 585 9.22 22.88 19.20
CA SER A 585 9.25 23.17 20.64
C SER A 585 9.07 21.95 21.53
N ASN A 586 9.34 22.14 22.82
CA ASN A 586 8.95 21.18 23.85
C ASN A 586 7.41 21.12 24.01
N HIS A 587 6.89 20.06 24.64
CA HIS A 587 5.44 19.85 24.79
C HIS A 587 5.05 19.37 26.20
N VAL A 588 4.47 20.26 27.01
CA VAL A 588 4.11 20.00 28.42
C VAL A 588 2.60 19.98 28.67
N ALA A 589 1.81 20.79 27.94
CA ALA A 589 0.37 20.95 28.15
C ALA A 589 -0.44 20.83 26.85
N ALA A 590 -1.75 20.57 26.97
CA ALA A 590 -2.60 20.33 25.80
C ALA A 590 -2.86 21.59 24.93
N ALA A 591 -2.56 22.78 25.46
CA ALA A 591 -2.81 24.06 24.82
C ALA A 591 -1.53 24.78 24.37
N ASP A 592 -0.38 24.09 24.35
CA ASP A 592 0.92 24.69 24.02
C ASP A 592 0.91 25.35 22.64
N ASP A 593 0.55 24.64 21.56
CA ASP A 593 0.53 25.18 20.19
C ASP A 593 -0.32 26.47 20.04
N PRO A 594 -1.61 26.51 20.45
CA PRO A 594 -2.41 27.73 20.31
C PRO A 594 -1.93 28.85 21.24
N ALA A 595 -1.38 28.54 22.42
CA ALA A 595 -0.82 29.52 23.33
C ALA A 595 0.49 30.13 22.81
N LEU A 596 1.44 29.30 22.37
CA LEU A 596 2.72 29.69 21.78
C LEU A 596 2.51 30.54 20.53
N THR A 597 1.62 30.10 19.65
CA THR A 597 1.29 30.85 18.43
C THR A 597 0.65 32.19 18.77
N ALA A 598 -0.30 32.24 19.70
CA ALA A 598 -0.92 33.48 20.12
C ALA A 598 0.07 34.45 20.79
N ALA A 599 1.09 33.95 21.49
CA ALA A 599 2.15 34.75 22.10
C ALA A 599 3.11 35.32 21.03
N LEU A 600 3.68 34.45 20.20
CA LEU A 600 4.73 34.79 19.23
C LEU A 600 4.22 35.55 18.01
N VAL A 601 3.01 35.23 17.51
CA VAL A 601 2.48 35.84 16.28
C VAL A 601 1.92 37.24 16.55
N PRO A 602 2.35 38.28 15.78
CA PRO A 602 1.74 39.61 15.83
C PRO A 602 0.25 39.59 15.52
N ALA A 603 -0.56 40.37 16.24
CA ALA A 603 -2.02 40.31 16.17
C ALA A 603 -2.61 40.47 14.75
N LYS A 604 -1.94 41.22 13.86
CA LYS A 604 -2.34 41.39 12.45
C LYS A 604 -2.40 40.07 11.66
N TYR A 605 -1.58 39.07 12.01
CA TYR A 605 -1.54 37.77 11.34
C TYR A 605 -2.51 36.74 11.95
N LEU A 606 -3.15 37.02 13.10
CA LEU A 606 -4.14 36.09 13.69
C LEU A 606 -5.44 35.96 12.85
N LEU A 607 -5.66 36.88 11.92
CA LEU A 607 -6.77 36.85 10.96
C LEU A 607 -6.35 36.30 9.59
N ASP A 608 -5.05 36.06 9.37
CA ASP A 608 -4.50 35.58 8.12
C ASP A 608 -4.44 34.03 8.14
N GLN A 609 -5.34 33.41 7.38
CA GLN A 609 -5.44 31.95 7.31
C GLN A 609 -4.23 31.29 6.64
N LYS A 610 -3.48 32.03 5.81
CA LYS A 610 -2.26 31.55 5.14
C LYS A 610 -1.04 31.70 6.05
N ALA A 611 -0.87 32.87 6.69
CA ALA A 611 0.30 33.16 7.53
C ALA A 611 0.36 32.39 8.86
N LEU A 612 -0.69 31.65 9.25
CA LEU A 612 -0.73 30.84 10.47
C LEU A 612 -0.32 29.38 10.22
N ARG A 613 0.40 28.77 11.17
CA ARG A 613 0.85 27.37 11.11
C ARG A 613 -0.28 26.37 10.90
N TRP A 614 0.09 25.27 10.26
CA TRP A 614 -0.47 23.95 10.50
C TRP A 614 0.23 23.30 11.69
N THR A 615 -0.47 22.42 12.40
CA THR A 615 0.08 21.63 13.52
C THR A 615 -0.47 20.21 13.47
N MET A 616 0.02 19.29 14.30
CA MET A 616 -0.40 17.88 14.30
C MET A 616 -0.99 17.46 15.64
N CYS A 617 -2.07 16.67 15.60
CA CYS A 617 -2.67 16.07 16.80
C CYS A 617 -3.07 14.62 16.55
N ALA A 618 -2.95 13.81 17.60
CA ALA A 618 -3.31 12.39 17.52
C ALA A 618 -4.81 12.19 17.23
N THR A 619 -5.13 11.30 16.29
CA THR A 619 -6.51 11.00 15.83
C THR A 619 -7.42 10.61 16.99
N ASP A 620 -6.95 9.73 17.89
CA ASP A 620 -7.63 9.29 19.13
C ASP A 620 -7.81 10.38 20.20
N ARG A 621 -7.38 11.62 19.93
CA ARG A 621 -7.51 12.77 20.84
C ARG A 621 -8.33 13.88 20.24
N CYS A 622 -7.95 14.35 19.06
CA CYS A 622 -8.59 15.50 18.43
C CYS A 622 -9.76 15.09 17.51
N PHE A 623 -9.67 13.94 16.84
CA PHE A 623 -10.60 13.56 15.76
C PHE A 623 -11.57 12.44 16.18
N THR A 624 -12.00 12.48 17.45
CA THR A 624 -12.79 11.42 18.10
C THR A 624 -14.30 11.57 17.99
N SER A 625 -14.81 12.72 17.51
CA SER A 625 -16.26 12.94 17.39
C SER A 625 -16.61 13.84 16.19
N PRO A 626 -17.80 13.65 15.58
CA PRO A 626 -18.26 14.45 14.44
C PRO A 626 -18.29 15.97 14.67
N THR A 627 -18.36 16.43 15.92
CA THR A 627 -18.36 17.86 16.28
C THR A 627 -16.95 18.45 16.43
N MET A 628 -15.97 17.66 16.90
CA MET A 628 -14.59 18.12 17.05
C MET A 628 -13.80 18.09 15.73
N ILE A 629 -14.14 17.15 14.84
CA ILE A 629 -13.47 16.98 13.54
C ILE A 629 -13.49 18.27 12.69
N PRO A 630 -14.65 18.95 12.45
CA PRO A 630 -14.67 20.23 11.74
C PRO A 630 -13.91 21.34 12.44
N PHE A 631 -13.94 21.39 13.78
CA PHE A 631 -13.23 22.39 14.57
C PHE A 631 -11.71 22.27 14.42
N PHE A 632 -11.14 21.07 14.55
CA PHE A 632 -9.69 20.87 14.43
C PHE A 632 -9.19 21.07 13.00
N ARG A 633 -9.96 20.65 11.98
CA ARG A 633 -9.71 21.00 10.57
C ARG A 633 -9.70 22.52 10.38
N ALA A 634 -10.71 23.22 10.88
CA ALA A 634 -10.77 24.69 10.83
C ALA A 634 -9.58 25.34 11.55
N ALA A 635 -9.10 24.77 12.66
CA ALA A 635 -7.93 25.21 13.41
C ALA A 635 -6.56 24.87 12.77
N LYS A 636 -6.52 24.35 11.54
CA LYS A 636 -5.30 23.90 10.81
C LYS A 636 -4.53 22.78 11.53
N VAL A 637 -5.26 21.84 12.15
CA VAL A 637 -4.67 20.65 12.78
C VAL A 637 -4.77 19.44 11.84
N LEU A 638 -3.65 18.77 11.62
CA LEU A 638 -3.54 17.53 10.84
C LEU A 638 -3.68 16.30 11.76
N PRO A 639 -4.45 15.27 11.36
CA PRO A 639 -4.58 14.02 12.11
C PRO A 639 -3.33 13.16 11.95
N VAL A 640 -2.79 12.64 13.06
CA VAL A 640 -1.68 11.67 13.05
C VAL A 640 -1.99 10.47 13.94
N GLU A 641 -1.51 9.30 13.55
CA GLU A 641 -1.68 8.05 14.31
C GLU A 641 -0.40 7.73 15.08
N ARG A 642 -0.56 7.39 16.37
CA ARG A 642 0.56 7.00 17.23
C ARG A 642 0.86 5.52 17.05
N GLY A 643 2.05 5.23 16.52
CA GLY A 643 2.51 3.85 16.27
C GLY A 643 2.53 3.47 14.79
N ALA A 644 1.77 4.16 13.93
CA ALA A 644 1.67 3.92 12.48
C ALA A 644 2.93 4.31 11.66
N GLY A 645 4.11 4.40 12.28
CA GLY A 645 5.35 4.79 11.62
C GLY A 645 5.35 6.23 11.08
N MET A 646 6.26 6.50 10.14
CA MET A 646 6.43 7.81 9.49
C MET A 646 5.67 7.94 8.16
N GLU A 647 5.32 6.82 7.50
CA GLU A 647 4.63 6.77 6.20
C GLU A 647 3.10 6.92 6.32
N GLN A 648 2.65 7.80 7.21
CA GLN A 648 1.24 8.03 7.50
C GLN A 648 0.71 9.29 6.83
N MET A 649 -0.61 9.31 6.58
CA MET A 649 -1.30 10.34 5.79
C MET A 649 -1.03 11.77 6.32
N GLY A 650 -1.16 12.00 7.63
CA GLY A 650 -0.90 13.31 8.24
C GLY A 650 0.53 13.84 8.06
N MET A 651 1.53 12.95 7.99
CA MET A 651 2.92 13.32 7.71
C MET A 651 3.12 13.68 6.24
N ARG A 652 2.45 12.96 5.31
CA ARG A 652 2.45 13.31 3.88
C ARG A 652 1.81 14.68 3.63
N LYS A 653 0.65 14.97 4.23
CA LYS A 653 0.02 16.30 4.11
C LYS A 653 0.84 17.41 4.78
N ALA A 654 1.56 17.15 5.86
CA ALA A 654 2.50 18.12 6.42
C ALA A 654 3.67 18.43 5.45
N GLU A 655 4.18 17.42 4.75
CA GLU A 655 5.20 17.58 3.70
C GLU A 655 4.67 18.33 2.46
N GLU A 656 3.44 18.05 2.02
CA GLU A 656 2.79 18.82 0.95
C GLU A 656 2.58 20.30 1.32
N VAL A 657 2.10 20.55 2.55
CA VAL A 657 1.96 21.90 3.09
C VAL A 657 3.30 22.64 3.06
N LEU A 658 4.38 22.02 3.53
CA LEU A 658 5.72 22.62 3.46
C LEU A 658 6.16 22.85 2.01
N ASN A 659 5.92 21.90 1.10
CA ASN A 659 6.21 22.07 -0.32
C ASN A 659 5.38 23.17 -1.03
N ARG A 660 4.32 23.71 -0.39
CA ARG A 660 3.57 24.90 -0.82
C ARG A 660 4.15 26.22 -0.27
N GLY A 661 5.22 26.17 0.53
CA GLY A 661 5.81 27.33 1.23
C GLY A 661 5.16 27.68 2.57
N ASP A 662 4.13 26.93 2.99
CA ASP A 662 3.40 27.16 4.24
C ASP A 662 4.26 26.87 5.49
N TRP A 663 3.68 27.13 6.66
CA TRP A 663 4.32 26.93 7.96
C TRP A 663 3.74 25.71 8.69
N VAL A 664 4.60 24.80 9.17
CA VAL A 664 4.23 23.68 10.06
C VAL A 664 4.90 23.83 11.44
N HIS A 665 4.14 23.55 12.49
CA HIS A 665 4.63 23.38 13.86
C HIS A 665 4.57 21.91 14.28
N ILE A 666 5.63 21.43 14.94
CA ILE A 666 5.74 20.05 15.41
C ILE A 666 6.46 20.00 16.77
N PHE A 667 5.98 19.10 17.64
CA PHE A 667 6.61 18.75 18.90
C PHE A 667 7.52 17.53 18.69
N PRO A 668 8.86 17.66 18.66
CA PRO A 668 9.73 16.55 18.24
C PRO A 668 9.67 15.33 19.17
N GLU A 669 9.29 15.52 20.43
CA GLU A 669 9.13 14.45 21.44
C GLU A 669 8.02 13.43 21.06
N GLY A 670 7.06 13.84 20.22
CA GLY A 670 5.89 13.03 19.80
C GLY A 670 4.87 12.74 20.91
N THR A 671 5.16 13.12 22.15
CA THR A 671 4.31 12.95 23.34
C THR A 671 4.54 14.11 24.32
N ARG A 672 3.68 14.25 25.34
CA ARG A 672 3.83 15.30 26.36
C ARG A 672 4.65 14.85 27.56
N THR A 673 5.70 15.60 27.88
CA THR A 673 6.56 15.46 29.07
C THR A 673 5.98 16.27 30.23
N ARG A 674 5.51 15.57 31.28
CA ARG A 674 4.76 16.17 32.40
C ARG A 674 5.64 16.75 33.51
N ASP A 675 6.92 16.42 33.51
CA ASP A 675 7.96 16.92 34.41
C ASP A 675 8.65 18.18 33.87
N GLY A 676 8.27 18.65 32.67
CA GLY A 676 8.84 19.86 32.04
C GLY A 676 10.24 19.68 31.47
N ARG A 677 10.75 18.44 31.48
CA ARG A 677 11.99 18.02 30.81
C ARG A 677 11.74 17.73 29.33
N ILE A 678 12.81 17.67 28.54
CA ILE A 678 12.74 17.41 27.10
C ILE A 678 13.08 15.95 26.82
N GLY A 679 12.19 15.26 26.11
CA GLY A 679 12.37 13.91 25.59
C GLY A 679 13.20 13.86 24.30
N PRO A 680 13.63 12.65 23.90
CA PRO A 680 14.37 12.46 22.67
C PRO A 680 13.50 12.82 21.44
N ALA A 681 14.06 13.65 20.55
CA ALA A 681 13.42 14.02 19.30
C ALA A 681 13.24 12.78 18.39
N ARG A 682 12.02 12.59 17.89
CA ARG A 682 11.64 11.50 16.98
C ARG A 682 11.99 11.87 15.54
N ARG A 683 12.37 10.85 14.74
CA ARG A 683 12.72 10.98 13.30
C ARG A 683 11.64 11.65 12.43
N GLY A 684 10.38 11.72 12.88
CA GLY A 684 9.31 12.45 12.20
C GLY A 684 9.63 13.94 11.94
N VAL A 685 10.32 14.63 12.86
CA VAL A 685 10.77 16.02 12.60
C VAL A 685 11.82 16.07 11.48
N ALA A 686 12.70 15.08 11.43
CA ALA A 686 13.75 15.01 10.45
C ALA A 686 13.21 14.73 9.05
N ARG A 687 12.17 13.89 8.90
CA ARG A 687 11.48 13.69 7.61
C ARG A 687 11.01 15.01 7.04
N LEU A 688 10.28 15.83 7.82
CA LEU A 688 9.74 17.11 7.35
C LEU A 688 10.85 18.09 6.93
N ILE A 689 12.05 17.98 7.53
CA ILE A 689 13.22 18.79 7.16
C ILE A 689 13.92 18.21 5.92
N SER A 690 14.03 16.89 5.79
CA SER A 690 14.82 16.23 4.74
C SER A 690 14.10 16.09 3.39
N SER A 691 12.79 15.83 3.40
CA SER A 691 11.97 15.48 2.22
C SER A 691 11.44 16.67 1.39
N CYS A 692 11.42 17.88 1.95
CA CYS A 692 10.96 19.05 1.21
C CYS A 692 11.85 19.34 -0.02
N LYS A 693 11.22 19.73 -1.14
CA LYS A 693 11.90 20.07 -2.41
C LYS A 693 12.90 21.21 -2.26
N GLN A 694 12.57 22.19 -1.42
CA GLN A 694 13.49 23.21 -0.93
C GLN A 694 13.68 23.02 0.59
N PRO A 695 14.90 23.18 1.15
CA PRO A 695 15.12 23.08 2.58
C PRO A 695 14.26 24.12 3.35
N PRO A 696 13.44 23.70 4.34
CA PRO A 696 12.67 24.62 5.15
C PRO A 696 13.58 25.43 6.07
N LEU A 697 13.20 26.67 6.35
CA LEU A 697 13.73 27.40 7.49
C LEU A 697 13.24 26.72 8.77
N VAL A 698 14.13 26.36 9.71
CA VAL A 698 13.76 25.64 10.94
C VAL A 698 14.02 26.52 12.16
N VAL A 699 12.97 26.95 12.87
CA VAL A 699 13.10 27.82 14.05
C VAL A 699 12.74 27.07 15.34
N PRO A 700 13.69 26.87 16.27
CA PRO A 700 13.44 26.28 17.56
C PRO A 700 12.97 27.33 18.59
N PHE A 701 12.01 26.96 19.43
CA PHE A 701 11.67 27.73 20.62
C PHE A 701 11.26 26.82 21.77
N VAL A 702 11.46 27.30 23.00
CA VAL A 702 11.18 26.55 24.23
C VAL A 702 10.41 27.40 25.21
N HIS A 703 9.68 26.74 26.11
CA HIS A 703 8.86 27.43 27.11
C HIS A 703 8.83 26.73 28.47
N SER A 704 8.58 27.53 29.50
CA SER A 704 8.34 27.09 30.88
C SER A 704 7.12 27.82 31.47
N GLY A 705 6.25 27.11 32.19
CA GLY A 705 5.08 27.66 32.89
C GLY A 705 3.70 27.29 32.32
N PHE A 706 3.61 26.79 31.08
CA PHE A 706 2.31 26.35 30.53
C PHE A 706 1.69 25.15 31.27
N ASP A 707 2.51 24.33 31.91
CA ASP A 707 2.09 23.28 32.86
C ASP A 707 1.32 23.85 34.07
N LYS A 708 1.66 25.07 34.50
CA LYS A 708 1.01 25.78 35.62
C LYS A 708 -0.25 26.52 35.17
N VAL A 709 -0.25 27.07 33.95
CA VAL A 709 -1.42 27.69 33.32
C VAL A 709 -2.49 26.64 33.01
N PHE A 710 -2.10 25.52 32.39
CA PHE A 710 -2.99 24.45 31.93
C PHE A 710 -2.68 23.08 32.61
N PRO A 711 -2.89 22.95 33.93
CA PRO A 711 -2.45 21.77 34.67
C PRO A 711 -3.32 20.53 34.38
N GLY A 712 -2.80 19.65 33.54
CA GLY A 712 -3.22 18.24 33.39
C GLY A 712 -4.69 18.01 33.00
N LYS A 713 -5.59 17.97 34.00
CA LYS A 713 -7.04 17.73 33.85
C LYS A 713 -7.89 19.02 33.98
N ALA A 714 -7.29 20.18 34.20
CA ALA A 714 -8.02 21.44 34.33
C ALA A 714 -8.73 21.82 33.02
N LYS A 715 -10.03 22.16 33.12
CA LYS A 715 -10.85 22.58 31.97
C LYS A 715 -10.72 24.07 31.63
N LEU A 716 -10.11 24.86 32.52
CA LEU A 716 -9.91 26.30 32.38
C LEU A 716 -8.49 26.67 32.81
N PRO A 717 -7.86 27.67 32.17
CA PRO A 717 -6.53 28.13 32.53
C PRO A 717 -6.50 28.87 33.88
N ARG A 718 -5.37 28.79 34.59
CA ARG A 718 -5.13 29.52 35.84
C ARG A 718 -4.51 30.90 35.57
N PRO A 719 -5.13 32.00 36.01
CA PRO A 719 -4.53 33.33 35.89
C PRO A 719 -3.37 33.53 36.89
N GLY A 720 -2.60 34.60 36.69
CA GLY A 720 -1.50 35.02 37.56
C GLY A 720 -0.28 34.10 37.53
N GLN A 721 -0.16 33.21 36.54
CA GLN A 721 1.03 32.39 36.34
C GLN A 721 2.05 33.13 35.47
N SER A 722 3.34 32.89 35.72
CA SER A 722 4.42 33.38 34.86
C SER A 722 4.73 32.34 33.78
N VAL A 723 4.81 32.80 32.54
CA VAL A 723 5.14 32.02 31.34
C VAL A 723 6.37 32.67 30.70
N ARG A 724 7.39 31.87 30.42
CA ARG A 724 8.61 32.37 29.77
C ARG A 724 8.87 31.57 28.50
N ILE A 725 9.15 32.26 27.41
CA ILE A 725 9.40 31.70 26.08
C ILE A 725 10.75 32.22 25.58
N LEU A 726 11.62 31.32 25.12
CA LEU A 726 12.89 31.66 24.45
C LEU A 726 12.86 31.11 23.02
N VAL A 727 13.08 31.97 22.05
CA VAL A 727 13.19 31.62 20.63
C VAL A 727 14.67 31.61 20.23
N GLY A 728 15.16 30.46 19.78
CA GLY A 728 16.53 30.32 19.32
C GLY A 728 16.74 30.80 17.88
N GLU A 729 18.00 30.85 17.47
CA GLU A 729 18.41 31.11 16.09
C GLU A 729 17.92 30.00 15.13
N PRO A 730 17.66 30.31 13.85
CA PRO A 730 17.29 29.29 12.87
C PRO A 730 18.39 28.23 12.66
N LEU A 731 17.98 26.98 12.51
CA LEU A 731 18.89 25.84 12.38
C LEU A 731 19.24 25.54 10.91
N GLY A 732 20.54 25.40 10.64
CA GLY A 732 21.09 24.84 9.40
C GLY A 732 21.35 23.34 9.47
N PHE A 733 21.30 22.68 8.32
CA PHE A 733 21.50 21.23 8.14
C PHE A 733 22.37 20.88 6.92
N GLU A 734 22.90 21.89 6.24
CA GLU A 734 23.67 21.82 5.00
C GLU A 734 24.97 21.02 5.19
N ASP A 735 25.59 21.15 6.36
CA ASP A 735 26.76 20.38 6.80
C ASP A 735 26.44 18.90 7.03
N LEU A 736 25.24 18.56 7.56
CA LEU A 736 24.79 17.17 7.69
C LEU A 736 24.46 16.57 6.32
N ARG A 737 23.85 17.34 5.41
CA ARG A 737 23.61 16.89 4.02
C ARG A 737 24.92 16.66 3.27
N ALA A 738 25.89 17.57 3.39
CA ALA A 738 27.22 17.42 2.81
C ALA A 738 27.96 16.21 3.41
N SER A 739 27.90 16.02 4.73
CA SER A 739 28.49 14.85 5.41
C SER A 739 27.85 13.54 4.95
N ALA A 740 26.53 13.50 4.80
CA ALA A 740 25.79 12.35 4.31
C ALA A 740 26.16 12.00 2.87
N GLN A 741 26.33 13.00 1.99
CA GLN A 741 26.80 12.79 0.61
C GLN A 741 28.25 12.29 0.59
N GLN A 742 29.15 12.92 1.35
CA GLN A 742 30.57 12.55 1.39
C GLN A 742 30.80 11.13 1.91
N HIS A 743 30.02 10.70 2.90
CA HIS A 743 30.19 9.41 3.59
C HIS A 743 29.14 8.36 3.20
N SER A 744 28.32 8.63 2.17
CA SER A 744 27.24 7.74 1.70
C SER A 744 26.32 7.23 2.82
N TRP A 745 25.88 8.14 3.70
CA TRP A 745 24.95 7.78 4.79
C TRP A 745 23.60 7.31 4.23
N SER A 746 23.00 6.32 4.89
CA SER A 746 21.59 5.99 4.64
C SER A 746 20.68 7.15 5.07
N GLU A 747 19.47 7.19 4.49
CA GLU A 747 18.48 8.20 4.85
C GLU A 747 18.14 8.13 6.35
N GLU A 748 18.06 6.92 6.92
CA GLU A 748 17.86 6.71 8.36
C GLU A 748 18.95 7.35 9.23
N THR A 749 20.22 7.27 8.82
CA THR A 749 21.34 7.91 9.52
C THR A 749 21.23 9.44 9.44
N LEU A 750 20.96 9.99 8.27
CA LEU A 750 20.76 11.44 8.09
C LEU A 750 19.56 11.95 8.91
N GLN A 751 18.42 11.25 8.87
CA GLN A 751 17.24 11.60 9.66
C GLN A 751 17.53 11.53 11.17
N SER A 752 18.31 10.54 11.62
CA SER A 752 18.70 10.42 13.03
C SER A 752 19.62 11.57 13.46
N ALA A 753 20.57 11.98 12.63
CA ALA A 753 21.45 13.13 12.89
C ALA A 753 20.67 14.47 12.94
N ILE A 754 19.73 14.69 12.03
CA ILE A 754 18.85 15.87 12.01
C ILE A 754 17.99 15.92 13.29
N ALA A 755 17.35 14.80 13.65
CA ALA A 755 16.54 14.72 14.88
C ALA A 755 17.39 14.96 16.13
N ALA A 756 18.59 14.37 16.22
CA ALA A 756 19.52 14.57 17.32
C ALA A 756 19.96 16.04 17.46
N ARG A 757 20.21 16.75 16.35
CA ARG A 757 20.52 18.19 16.36
C ARG A 757 19.34 19.00 16.91
N VAL A 758 18.13 18.79 16.39
CA VAL A 758 16.91 19.47 16.87
C VAL A 758 16.69 19.22 18.37
N GLY A 759 16.82 17.97 18.83
CA GLY A 759 16.69 17.63 20.24
C GLY A 759 17.74 18.31 21.12
N ARG A 760 19.02 18.32 20.70
CA ARG A 760 20.10 18.99 21.42
C ARG A 760 19.85 20.49 21.59
N THR A 761 19.51 21.19 20.50
CA THR A 761 19.24 22.64 20.56
C THR A 761 18.06 22.96 21.46
N LEU A 762 16.99 22.16 21.45
CA LEU A 762 15.87 22.37 22.37
C LEU A 762 16.30 22.17 23.84
N CYS A 763 17.15 21.18 24.15
CA CYS A 763 17.71 21.01 25.49
C CYS A 763 18.61 22.17 25.92
N GLU A 764 19.46 22.68 25.03
CA GLU A 764 20.35 23.84 25.27
C GLU A 764 19.55 25.12 25.53
N LEU A 765 18.58 25.44 24.68
CA LEU A 765 17.69 26.59 24.88
C LEU A 765 16.86 26.48 26.17
N LYS A 766 16.40 25.27 26.52
CA LYS A 766 15.61 25.06 27.74
C LYS A 766 16.46 25.14 29.01
N ALA A 767 17.71 24.72 28.93
CA ALA A 767 18.73 24.93 29.97
C ALA A 767 19.02 26.42 30.19
N GLU A 768 19.21 27.19 29.11
CA GLU A 768 19.34 28.65 29.15
C GLU A 768 18.10 29.31 29.77
N LEU A 769 16.91 28.95 29.27
CA LEU A 769 15.64 29.51 29.75
C LEU A 769 15.44 29.26 31.25
N ASP A 770 15.70 28.06 31.76
CA ASP A 770 15.49 27.73 33.17
C ASP A 770 16.68 28.06 34.09
N GLY A 771 17.84 28.39 33.53
CA GLY A 771 19.08 28.61 34.30
C GLY A 771 19.61 27.31 34.93
N LEU A 772 19.42 26.17 34.26
CA LEU A 772 19.76 24.83 34.73
C LEU A 772 20.82 24.18 33.83
N PRO A 773 21.62 23.21 34.33
CA PRO A 773 22.47 22.39 33.48
C PRO A 773 21.64 21.57 32.48
N VAL A 774 22.15 21.39 31.25
CA VAL A 774 21.49 20.60 30.19
C VAL A 774 21.08 19.19 30.67
N ALA A 775 21.92 18.55 31.48
CA ALA A 775 21.66 17.23 32.05
C ALA A 775 20.43 17.16 32.99
N GLU A 776 20.04 18.27 33.62
CA GLU A 776 18.85 18.32 34.50
C GLU A 776 17.55 18.54 33.71
N VAL A 777 17.68 19.03 32.47
CA VAL A 777 16.59 19.35 31.55
C VAL A 777 16.25 18.19 30.61
N MET A 778 17.19 17.27 30.37
CA MET A 778 16.96 16.05 29.59
C MET A 778 16.16 14.99 30.37
N SER A 779 15.27 14.26 29.70
CA SER A 779 14.58 13.10 30.29
C SER A 779 15.18 11.77 29.81
N GLY A 780 15.76 11.02 30.76
CA GLY A 780 16.33 9.68 30.53
C GLY A 780 17.81 9.66 30.13
N ASN A 781 18.40 8.45 30.15
CA ASN A 781 19.80 8.21 29.80
C ASN A 781 19.97 8.06 28.28
N PHE A 782 19.85 9.15 27.52
CA PHE A 782 20.27 9.16 26.11
C PHE A 782 21.56 9.99 25.98
N GLU A 783 22.66 9.31 25.65
CA GLU A 783 23.94 9.98 25.35
C GLU A 783 23.83 10.77 24.05
N LEU A 784 24.40 11.98 24.03
CA LEU A 784 24.59 12.74 22.80
C LEU A 784 25.67 12.03 21.96
N ASP A 785 25.26 11.35 20.88
CA ASP A 785 26.15 10.57 20.02
C ASP A 785 27.43 11.36 19.61
N PRO A 786 28.63 10.87 19.98
CA PRO A 786 29.92 11.47 19.60
C PRO A 786 30.17 11.56 18.08
N LEU A 787 29.47 10.78 17.24
CA LEU A 787 29.60 10.86 15.79
C LEU A 787 29.05 12.17 15.21
N ALA A 788 28.14 12.84 15.92
CA ALA A 788 27.62 14.16 15.57
C ALA A 788 28.47 15.34 16.09
N LEU A 789 29.74 15.10 16.46
CA LEU A 789 30.59 16.06 17.19
C LEU A 789 31.98 16.36 16.58
N ARG A 790 32.26 16.00 15.31
CA ARG A 790 33.48 16.50 14.64
C ARG A 790 33.26 17.91 14.05
N PRO A 791 33.98 18.94 14.51
CA PRO A 791 34.03 20.21 13.79
C PRO A 791 34.88 20.02 12.53
N LEU A 792 34.34 20.38 11.36
CA LEU A 792 35.12 20.48 10.13
C LEU A 792 36.00 21.73 10.19
N ILE A 793 37.16 21.61 10.84
CA ILE A 793 38.25 22.56 10.68
C ILE A 793 38.87 22.33 9.31
N VAL A 794 38.81 23.36 8.47
CA VAL A 794 39.56 23.46 7.21
C VAL A 794 41.01 23.82 7.54
N GLU A 795 41.93 23.39 6.68
CA GLU A 795 43.39 23.64 6.64
C GLU A 795 44.37 22.69 7.37
N GLU A 796 45.48 22.44 6.65
CA GLU A 796 46.78 21.85 7.05
C GLU A 796 46.87 20.39 7.52
N ALA A 797 46.82 19.45 6.55
CA ALA A 797 47.39 18.10 6.70
C ALA A 797 48.23 17.61 5.48
N ASP A 798 48.57 18.49 4.53
CA ASP A 798 49.31 18.15 3.30
C ASP A 798 50.82 18.47 3.36
N SER A 799 51.35 18.88 4.52
CA SER A 799 52.75 19.27 4.69
C SER A 799 53.44 18.55 5.85
N LEU A 800 53.54 17.21 5.80
CA LEU A 800 54.52 16.45 6.59
C LEU A 800 54.86 15.07 5.98
N GLN A 801 55.05 15.01 4.65
CA GLN A 801 55.82 13.93 4.04
C GLN A 801 57.33 14.20 4.20
N HIS A 802 58.10 13.13 4.42
CA HIS A 802 59.58 13.08 4.60
C HIS A 802 60.06 13.44 6.03
N SER A 803 60.37 12.44 6.87
CA SER A 803 61.68 11.75 6.80
C SER A 803 61.77 10.56 7.80
N TRP A 804 62.89 9.82 7.72
CA TRP A 804 63.31 8.73 8.62
C TRP A 804 62.77 7.31 8.35
N THR A 805 63.22 6.81 7.20
CA THR A 805 63.45 5.38 6.93
C THR A 805 64.37 4.70 7.96
N SER A 806 64.03 3.46 8.32
CA SER A 806 64.91 2.29 8.57
C SER A 806 66.19 2.38 9.45
N ASN A 807 66.40 1.31 10.23
CA ASN A 807 67.65 0.83 10.83
C ASN A 807 68.19 1.52 12.10
N ARG A 808 67.99 0.86 13.26
CA ARG A 808 69.13 0.20 13.91
C ARG A 808 68.74 -1.01 14.78
N TRP A 809 69.70 -1.92 14.90
CA TRP A 809 69.63 -3.23 15.55
C TRP A 809 69.87 -3.19 17.08
N GLN A 810 69.53 -4.33 17.71
CA GLN A 810 70.13 -4.92 18.93
C GLN A 810 69.73 -4.41 20.32
N ALA A 811 69.20 -5.36 21.10
CA ALA A 811 69.05 -5.35 22.56
C ALA A 811 70.43 -5.54 23.27
N PRO A 812 70.59 -5.42 24.62
CA PRO A 812 69.76 -6.09 25.63
C PRO A 812 69.44 -5.32 26.95
N LEU A 813 68.64 -6.02 27.78
CA LEU A 813 68.33 -5.88 29.22
C LEU A 813 69.53 -5.49 30.14
N PRO A 814 69.37 -5.05 31.43
CA PRO A 814 68.34 -5.52 32.38
C PRO A 814 67.85 -4.58 33.54
N SER A 815 66.97 -5.16 34.40
CA SER A 815 66.93 -5.06 35.88
C SER A 815 65.78 -4.32 36.64
N GLN A 816 64.97 -5.14 37.34
CA GLN A 816 64.63 -5.10 38.78
C GLN A 816 63.79 -3.96 39.45
N SER A 817 62.47 -4.23 39.57
CA SER A 817 61.73 -4.63 40.80
C SER A 817 61.48 -3.70 42.02
N TRP A 818 60.43 -4.08 42.79
CA TRP A 818 59.93 -3.60 44.10
C TRP A 818 59.04 -2.33 44.10
N ALA A 819 58.06 -2.13 45.02
CA ALA A 819 57.16 -3.03 45.78
C ALA A 819 56.16 -2.19 46.62
N SER A 820 55.07 -2.84 47.11
CA SER A 820 54.15 -2.36 48.17
C SER A 820 53.14 -1.26 47.79
N CYS A 821 51.95 -1.13 48.42
CA CYS A 821 51.50 -1.70 49.70
C CYS A 821 50.00 -2.10 49.72
N LEU A 822 49.67 -3.11 50.54
CA LEU A 822 48.31 -3.44 51.04
C LEU A 822 47.94 -2.44 52.19
N HIS A 823 46.72 -2.23 52.68
CA HIS A 823 45.64 -3.12 53.16
C HIS A 823 44.34 -2.30 53.30
N THR A 824 43.13 -2.87 53.25
CA THR A 824 42.46 -3.55 54.39
C THR A 824 41.21 -4.33 53.91
N ALA A 825 40.73 -5.28 54.72
CA ALA A 825 39.81 -6.36 54.29
C ALA A 825 38.68 -6.66 55.31
N SER A 826 37.87 -7.67 54.98
CA SER A 826 36.74 -8.29 55.74
C SER A 826 35.41 -7.51 55.70
N SER A 827 34.23 -8.15 55.61
CA SER A 827 33.83 -9.58 55.66
C SER A 827 32.65 -9.81 54.67
N GLU A 828 32.63 -10.86 53.82
CA GLU A 828 32.05 -12.22 54.03
C GLU A 828 30.56 -12.22 54.39
N THR A 829 29.62 -13.01 53.83
CA THR A 829 29.59 -14.17 52.89
C THR A 829 28.13 -14.27 52.33
N SER A 830 27.68 -15.02 51.31
CA SER A 830 28.20 -15.93 50.25
C SER A 830 27.02 -16.20 49.24
N ARG A 831 27.04 -16.95 48.12
CA ARG A 831 28.03 -17.80 47.39
C ARG A 831 27.52 -18.04 45.92
N ASN A 832 28.40 -18.53 45.04
CA ASN A 832 28.16 -19.43 43.88
C ASN A 832 27.32 -19.02 42.63
N ASN A 833 28.07 -18.52 41.62
CA ASN A 833 28.59 -19.32 40.48
C ASN A 833 28.04 -19.18 39.04
N LEU A 834 29.06 -19.07 38.18
CA LEU A 834 29.22 -19.46 36.76
C LEU A 834 28.83 -18.45 35.68
N ALA A 835 29.86 -18.09 34.92
CA ALA A 835 29.90 -17.04 33.93
C ALA A 835 29.73 -17.58 32.50
N LEU A 836 29.27 -16.70 31.62
CA LEU A 836 29.44 -16.80 30.18
C LEU A 836 30.55 -15.82 29.76
N GLN A 837 31.43 -16.22 28.83
CA GLN A 837 32.34 -15.32 28.12
C GLN A 837 32.04 -15.37 26.61
N PRO A 838 32.19 -14.24 25.89
CA PRO A 838 31.94 -14.17 24.45
C PRO A 838 33.19 -14.54 23.63
N LEU A 839 32.98 -14.96 22.38
CA LEU A 839 34.03 -15.10 21.37
C LEU A 839 33.85 -14.06 20.24
N SER A 840 34.97 -13.62 19.69
CA SER A 840 35.08 -12.47 18.78
C SER A 840 35.06 -12.84 17.29
N CYS A 841 34.72 -11.86 16.45
CA CYS A 841 34.90 -11.94 15.00
C CYS A 841 36.38 -11.74 14.61
N THR A 842 36.88 -12.55 13.67
CA THR A 842 37.78 -12.16 12.56
C THR A 842 38.11 -13.39 11.68
N ASP A 843 37.68 -13.37 10.41
CA ASP A 843 38.57 -13.37 9.22
C ASP A 843 37.85 -13.89 7.96
N MET A 844 37.96 -13.10 6.89
CA MET A 844 37.51 -13.43 5.52
C MET A 844 38.65 -13.13 4.53
N ALA A 845 38.57 -13.76 3.34
CA ALA A 845 39.58 -13.77 2.27
C ALA A 845 40.83 -14.62 2.60
N SER A 846 41.35 -15.48 1.72
CA SER A 846 41.02 -15.77 0.31
C SER A 846 41.54 -17.16 -0.08
N MET A 847 41.01 -17.76 -1.16
CA MET A 847 41.79 -18.42 -2.22
C MET A 847 40.89 -18.96 -3.34
N SER A 848 41.48 -19.13 -4.52
CA SER A 848 40.79 -19.36 -5.80
C SER A 848 41.08 -20.73 -6.43
N GLN A 849 40.15 -21.16 -7.29
CA GLN A 849 40.32 -22.13 -8.39
C GLN A 849 40.35 -23.66 -8.05
N PRO A 850 40.01 -24.53 -9.04
CA PRO A 850 39.20 -25.74 -8.78
C PRO A 850 39.97 -27.07 -8.82
N LYS A 851 39.31 -28.15 -8.37
CA LYS A 851 39.70 -29.55 -8.67
C LYS A 851 38.49 -30.46 -8.92
N GLN A 852 38.72 -31.45 -9.78
CA GLN A 852 37.77 -32.48 -10.22
C GLN A 852 37.80 -33.75 -9.33
N ASP A 853 36.90 -34.66 -9.68
CA ASP A 853 36.91 -36.12 -9.42
C ASP A 853 36.60 -36.62 -8.00
N GLY A 854 35.31 -36.90 -7.79
CA GLY A 854 34.83 -38.29 -7.80
C GLY A 854 35.36 -39.24 -6.71
N GLN A 855 34.68 -39.27 -5.56
CA GLN A 855 34.57 -40.48 -4.73
C GLN A 855 33.23 -40.50 -3.98
N SER A 856 32.61 -41.68 -3.94
CA SER A 856 31.29 -41.93 -3.36
C SER A 856 31.33 -42.06 -1.84
N ASP A 857 30.53 -41.26 -1.11
CA ASP A 857 30.28 -41.43 0.33
C ASP A 857 28.89 -42.04 0.56
N PRO A 858 28.78 -43.24 1.19
CA PRO A 858 27.52 -43.94 1.40
C PRO A 858 26.76 -43.46 2.66
N SER A 859 26.54 -42.14 2.78
CA SER A 859 25.79 -41.52 3.91
C SER A 859 24.46 -40.86 3.51
N LEU A 860 24.11 -40.82 2.21
CA LEU A 860 22.82 -40.35 1.70
C LEU A 860 21.70 -41.40 1.79
N GLN A 861 21.41 -41.87 3.01
CA GLN A 861 20.17 -42.58 3.35
C GLN A 861 19.61 -42.11 4.71
N ARG A 862 19.33 -40.80 4.83
CA ARG A 862 18.59 -40.23 5.98
C ARG A 862 18.06 -38.80 5.80
N ILE A 863 17.45 -38.49 4.66
CA ILE A 863 16.61 -37.28 4.50
C ILE A 863 15.22 -37.70 3.97
N ASP A 864 14.48 -38.38 4.84
CA ASP A 864 13.09 -38.80 4.64
C ASP A 864 12.23 -38.53 5.90
N TYR A 865 12.66 -37.53 6.70
CA TYR A 865 12.07 -37.25 8.01
C TYR A 865 11.94 -35.76 8.35
N ILE A 866 11.62 -34.91 7.36
CA ILE A 866 11.02 -33.59 7.58
C ILE A 866 9.87 -33.39 6.58
N ARG A 867 8.80 -34.17 6.76
CA ARG A 867 7.52 -34.02 6.03
C ARG A 867 6.28 -34.29 6.88
N GLY A 868 6.40 -34.11 8.20
CA GLY A 868 5.33 -34.42 9.16
C GLY A 868 5.44 -33.71 10.51
N ALA A 869 6.05 -32.52 10.56
CA ALA A 869 6.33 -31.81 11.81
C ALA A 869 6.18 -30.27 11.72
N TRP A 870 5.33 -29.76 10.83
CA TRP A 870 5.06 -28.30 10.67
C TRP A 870 3.57 -27.93 10.71
N HIS A 871 2.70 -28.84 11.16
CA HIS A 871 1.25 -28.62 11.35
C HIS A 871 0.78 -28.72 12.82
N GLN A 872 1.68 -28.62 13.81
CA GLN A 872 1.29 -28.74 15.24
C GLN A 872 1.59 -27.52 16.13
N ASP A 873 2.48 -26.59 15.74
CA ASP A 873 2.93 -25.49 16.63
C ASP A 873 2.31 -24.09 16.37
N ILE A 874 1.27 -23.98 15.53
CA ILE A 874 0.42 -22.78 15.44
C ILE A 874 -0.97 -23.04 16.06
N GLY A 875 -1.05 -23.98 17.02
CA GLY A 875 -2.28 -24.33 17.73
C GLY A 875 -2.41 -23.81 19.17
N GLN A 876 -1.35 -23.21 19.76
CA GLN A 876 -1.32 -22.92 21.22
C GLN A 876 -0.74 -21.55 21.62
N ALA A 877 -0.76 -20.54 20.75
CA ALA A 877 -0.26 -19.20 21.07
C ALA A 877 -1.19 -18.07 20.65
N LEU A 878 -2.43 -18.04 21.19
CA LEU A 878 -3.23 -16.81 21.40
C LEU A 878 -4.54 -17.11 22.18
N TRP A 879 -4.43 -17.44 23.48
CA TRP A 879 -5.60 -17.50 24.38
C TRP A 879 -5.31 -16.84 25.73
N PRO A 880 -5.62 -15.54 25.90
CA PRO A 880 -5.71 -14.93 27.22
C PRO A 880 -6.91 -15.52 27.96
N SER A 881 -6.63 -16.21 29.05
CA SER A 881 -7.62 -16.84 29.92
C SER A 881 -8.65 -15.86 30.48
N GLN A 882 -9.92 -16.03 30.11
CA GLN A 882 -11.07 -15.46 30.83
C GLN A 882 -12.13 -16.53 31.15
N LYS A 883 -11.82 -17.39 32.13
CA LYS A 883 -12.85 -18.09 32.90
C LYS A 883 -13.27 -17.21 34.08
N LEU A 884 -14.44 -16.55 33.99
CA LEU A 884 -15.16 -16.06 35.17
C LEU A 884 -16.63 -15.67 34.90
N ALA A 885 -17.50 -16.67 34.66
CA ALA A 885 -18.86 -16.74 35.21
C ALA A 885 -19.56 -18.04 34.77
N LEU A 886 -19.52 -19.06 35.66
CA LEU A 886 -20.22 -20.36 35.59
C LEU A 886 -19.88 -21.27 34.40
#